data_AF-A0A975I1B1-F1
#
_entry.id   AF-A0A975I1B1-F1
#
_cell.length_a   1.000
_cell.length_b   1.000
_cell.length_c   1.000
_cell.angle_alpha   90.00
_cell.angle_beta   90.00
_cell.angle_gamma   90.00
#
_symmetry.space_group_name_H-M   'P 1'
#
loop_
_entity.id
_entity.type
_entity.pdbx_description
1 polymer ?
#
loop_
_entity_poly.entity_id
_entity_poly.type
_entity_poly.pdbx_seq_one_letter_code
_entity_poly.pdbx_strand_id
1 'polypeptide(L)'
;MEDYEGAQEIERAWREGLTPDPLLSVSEWSDRHRMLSSKASAEPGRWRTSRTPYLRAIMDCLSPTSAVERVVFMKAAQLGATEMGSNWIGYVIHHAPGPMMAVWPTVDMAKRNSKQRIDPLIEESAALSALISPARSRDSGNTILAKEFRGGVLVMTGANSAVGLRSMPVRYLFLDEVDGYPLDVEGEGDAISLAEARTRTFARRKIFIVSTPTISGVSAIEREYEDSDQQRYFVPCPHCAHRQWLRFEQLRWDKGHAETAAYICESCDTAILEHHKTWMLEHGEWRAMVPEHGTKTAGFHLSSLYSPVGWRSWKDIAVAWEGAVSKVSGSAAAIKTFKNTELGETWVEEGEAPDWQRLIERREDYSIGTVPLGGLLLVGGADVQKDRIEASVWAFGRGKECWLVEHRVLMGDTARDAVWKQLQAMLAETWTHESGASLPLVRFALDTGFATQEAYAFVRACRDSRVMAVKGVARGAALIGTPTAVDITQGGKKLRRGIKVFSVTVGMAKLELYNNLRKAADVQEDGVTVKYPAGFVHLPKVDAEYVQQLCAEQLVTRRDRNGFAIREWQKMRERNEALDCYVYARASASAAGLDRFEERHWRELEKQLGLAPPPEPVAIPTEILATPSGGLVISDGRRVARRVVRSRWLS
;
A
#
# COMPACT_ATOMS: atom_id res chain seq x y z
N MET A 1 -14.44 12.95 -65.94
CA MET A 1 -14.90 11.78 -65.15
C MET A 1 -15.78 12.35 -64.05
N GLU A 2 -16.85 13.03 -64.48
CA GLU A 2 -17.82 13.74 -63.66
C GLU A 2 -19.15 13.03 -63.93
N ASP A 3 -19.90 12.72 -62.88
CA ASP A 3 -21.20 12.01 -62.86
C ASP A 3 -21.18 10.48 -62.75
N TYR A 4 -20.63 9.95 -61.64
CA TYR A 4 -21.24 8.78 -61.01
C TYR A 4 -21.67 9.13 -59.58
N GLU A 5 -22.84 8.64 -59.17
CA GLU A 5 -23.39 8.80 -57.83
C GLU A 5 -22.41 8.19 -56.81
N GLY A 6 -21.91 8.99 -55.85
CA GLY A 6 -20.84 8.58 -54.93
C GLY A 6 -19.47 9.23 -55.19
N ALA A 7 -19.27 9.92 -56.31
CA ALA A 7 -17.97 10.51 -56.65
C ALA A 7 -17.53 11.58 -55.62
N GLN A 8 -18.45 12.39 -55.12
CA GLN A 8 -18.17 13.39 -54.09
C GLN A 8 -17.87 12.76 -52.74
N GLU A 9 -18.55 11.66 -52.37
CA GLU A 9 -18.27 10.92 -51.14
C GLU A 9 -16.89 10.25 -51.18
N ILE A 10 -16.51 9.67 -52.33
CA ILE A 10 -15.20 9.05 -52.53
C ILE A 10 -14.11 10.12 -52.52
N GLU A 11 -14.32 11.24 -53.22
CA GLU A 11 -13.37 12.36 -53.20
C GLU A 11 -13.21 12.93 -51.78
N ARG A 12 -14.31 13.11 -51.03
CA ARG A 12 -14.27 13.54 -49.63
C ARG A 12 -13.51 12.55 -48.76
N ALA A 13 -13.80 11.25 -48.84
CA ALA A 13 -13.10 10.22 -48.08
C ALA A 13 -11.60 10.16 -48.43
N TRP A 14 -11.25 10.38 -49.70
CA TRP A 14 -9.86 10.40 -50.16
C TRP A 14 -9.11 11.65 -49.65
N ARG A 15 -9.74 12.83 -49.71
CA ARG A 15 -9.21 14.08 -49.13
C ARG A 15 -9.09 13.99 -47.61
N GLU A 16 -10.07 13.41 -46.92
CA GLU A 16 -10.01 13.13 -45.48
C GLU A 16 -8.85 12.19 -45.15
N GLY A 17 -8.66 11.11 -45.91
CA GLY A 17 -7.54 10.18 -45.70
C GLY A 17 -6.15 10.74 -46.02
N LEU A 18 -6.07 11.77 -46.87
CA LEU A 18 -4.83 12.49 -47.20
C LEU A 18 -4.54 13.64 -46.23
N THR A 19 -5.53 14.11 -45.48
CA THR A 19 -5.35 15.19 -44.51
C THR A 19 -4.71 14.60 -43.26
N PRO A 20 -3.50 15.02 -42.86
CA PRO A 20 -2.89 14.53 -41.63
C PRO A 20 -3.76 14.87 -40.43
N ASP A 21 -3.98 13.90 -39.54
CA ASP A 21 -4.65 14.16 -38.27
C ASP A 21 -3.91 15.28 -37.52
N PRO A 22 -4.61 16.26 -36.95
CA PRO A 22 -3.98 17.35 -36.23
C PRO A 22 -3.16 16.77 -35.07
N LEU A 23 -1.96 17.28 -34.80
CA LEU A 23 -1.17 16.83 -33.64
C LEU A 23 -1.73 17.45 -32.36
N LEU A 24 -2.82 16.88 -31.82
CA LEU A 24 -3.42 17.33 -30.56
C LEU A 24 -2.85 16.55 -29.37
N SER A 25 -2.55 17.26 -28.30
CA SER A 25 -2.37 16.66 -26.98
C SER A 25 -3.71 16.24 -26.36
N VAL A 26 -3.68 15.50 -25.24
CA VAL A 26 -4.91 15.10 -24.54
C VAL A 26 -5.62 16.34 -24.00
N SER A 27 -4.90 17.34 -23.48
CA SER A 27 -5.51 18.57 -22.96
C SER A 27 -6.16 19.41 -24.06
N GLU A 28 -5.49 19.58 -25.20
CA GLU A 28 -6.00 20.33 -26.35
C GLU A 28 -7.23 19.66 -26.97
N TRP A 29 -7.21 18.33 -27.09
CA TRP A 29 -8.36 17.56 -27.53
C TRP A 29 -9.54 17.73 -26.57
N SER A 30 -9.28 17.72 -25.26
CA SER A 30 -10.31 17.87 -24.24
C SER A 30 -10.96 19.25 -24.34
N ASP A 31 -10.16 20.31 -24.40
CA ASP A 31 -10.64 21.68 -24.62
C ASP A 31 -11.44 21.79 -25.93
N ARG A 32 -11.06 21.02 -26.96
CA ARG A 32 -11.73 21.10 -28.26
C ARG A 32 -13.05 20.33 -28.31
N HIS A 33 -13.12 19.14 -27.73
CA HIS A 33 -14.17 18.16 -28.01
C HIS A 33 -14.94 17.66 -26.80
N ARG A 34 -14.39 17.74 -25.59
CA ARG A 34 -15.03 17.15 -24.40
C ARG A 34 -16.21 17.99 -23.94
N MET A 35 -17.36 17.32 -23.77
CA MET A 35 -18.53 17.87 -23.09
C MET A 35 -18.72 17.18 -21.72
N LEU A 36 -19.08 17.98 -20.71
CA LEU A 36 -19.38 17.56 -19.35
C LEU A 36 -20.88 17.55 -19.14
N SER A 37 -21.37 16.41 -18.66
CA SER A 37 -22.78 16.18 -18.36
C SER A 37 -23.22 16.84 -17.08
N SER A 38 -24.46 17.33 -17.07
CA SER A 38 -25.15 17.72 -15.83
C SER A 38 -25.38 16.53 -14.89
N LYS A 39 -25.29 15.29 -15.38
CA LYS A 39 -25.38 14.07 -14.55
C LYS A 39 -24.14 13.85 -13.68
N ALA A 40 -22.97 14.32 -14.11
CA ALA A 40 -21.67 13.96 -13.52
C ALA A 40 -20.80 15.15 -13.13
N SER A 41 -21.15 16.37 -13.56
CA SER A 41 -20.39 17.61 -13.34
C SER A 41 -21.26 18.70 -12.72
N ALA A 42 -20.69 19.43 -11.75
CA ALA A 42 -21.29 20.65 -11.20
C ALA A 42 -21.22 21.84 -12.18
N GLU A 43 -20.27 21.80 -13.13
CA GLU A 43 -20.12 22.78 -14.20
C GLU A 43 -20.35 22.06 -15.55
N PRO A 44 -21.60 21.86 -15.99
CA PRO A 44 -21.88 21.22 -17.28
C PRO A 44 -21.47 22.12 -18.46
N GLY A 45 -21.23 21.50 -19.61
CA GLY A 45 -20.80 22.19 -20.83
C GLY A 45 -19.40 21.78 -21.26
N ARG A 46 -18.76 22.60 -22.09
CA ARG A 46 -17.46 22.27 -22.66
C ARG A 46 -16.38 22.21 -21.58
N TRP A 47 -15.54 21.17 -21.60
CA TRP A 47 -14.36 21.09 -20.74
C TRP A 47 -13.46 22.31 -20.95
N ARG A 48 -12.91 22.82 -19.86
CA ARG A 48 -11.97 23.94 -19.86
C ARG A 48 -10.79 23.61 -18.96
N THR A 49 -9.67 23.25 -19.57
CA THR A 49 -8.40 23.02 -18.87
C THR A 49 -7.93 24.27 -18.12
N SER A 50 -8.34 25.47 -18.54
CA SER A 50 -8.11 26.70 -17.80
C SER A 50 -8.75 26.73 -16.40
N ARG A 51 -9.81 25.94 -16.14
CA ARG A 51 -10.36 25.80 -14.78
C ARG A 51 -9.47 24.97 -13.87
N THR A 52 -8.71 24.03 -14.42
CA THR A 52 -7.78 23.15 -13.70
C THR A 52 -6.41 23.11 -14.39
N PRO A 53 -5.67 24.23 -14.44
CA PRO A 53 -4.44 24.35 -15.23
C PRO A 53 -3.38 23.29 -14.90
N TYR A 54 -3.33 22.86 -13.64
CA TYR A 54 -2.45 21.82 -13.15
C TYR A 54 -2.64 20.46 -13.84
N LEU A 55 -3.84 20.16 -14.39
CA LEU A 55 -4.08 18.91 -15.11
C LEU A 55 -3.49 18.91 -16.53
N ARG A 56 -3.16 20.07 -17.11
CA ARG A 56 -2.66 20.19 -18.48
C ARG A 56 -1.43 19.32 -18.71
N ALA A 57 -0.39 19.54 -17.92
CA ALA A 57 0.87 18.80 -18.07
C ALA A 57 0.69 17.28 -17.85
N ILE A 58 -0.16 16.90 -16.89
CA ILE A 58 -0.44 15.48 -16.60
C ILE A 58 -1.15 14.82 -17.80
N MET A 59 -2.16 15.49 -18.38
CA MET A 59 -2.82 15.04 -19.60
C MET A 59 -1.84 14.93 -20.77
N ASP A 60 -0.98 15.91 -20.95
CA ASP A 60 -0.03 15.93 -22.06
C ASP A 60 1.04 14.83 -21.92
N CYS A 61 1.40 14.41 -20.70
CA CYS A 61 2.22 13.22 -20.47
C CYS A 61 1.55 11.93 -20.97
N LEU A 62 0.21 11.86 -20.96
CA LEU A 62 -0.56 10.72 -21.47
C LEU A 62 -0.68 10.70 -23.00
N SER A 63 -0.33 11.80 -23.69
CA SER A 63 -0.31 11.84 -25.15
C SER A 63 0.73 10.87 -25.74
N PRO A 64 0.44 10.18 -26.85
CA PRO A 64 1.38 9.25 -27.50
C PRO A 64 2.70 9.90 -27.95
N THR A 65 2.74 11.23 -28.11
CA THR A 65 3.91 12.03 -28.46
C THR A 65 4.87 12.24 -27.29
N SER A 66 4.39 12.13 -26.05
CA SER A 66 5.25 12.23 -24.86
C SER A 66 6.08 10.95 -24.67
N ALA A 67 7.33 11.11 -24.22
CA ALA A 67 8.23 10.00 -23.92
C ALA A 67 7.88 9.26 -22.61
N VAL A 68 7.03 9.85 -21.76
CA VAL A 68 6.61 9.27 -20.47
C VAL A 68 5.75 8.03 -20.71
N GLU A 69 6.10 6.87 -20.16
CA GLU A 69 5.28 5.66 -20.29
C GLU A 69 4.31 5.51 -19.11
N ARG A 70 4.69 5.97 -17.91
CA ARG A 70 3.93 5.82 -16.68
C ARG A 70 3.67 7.19 -16.06
N VAL A 71 2.41 7.49 -15.79
CA VAL A 71 1.97 8.72 -15.13
C VAL A 71 1.32 8.33 -13.81
N VAL A 72 1.86 8.81 -12.70
CA VAL A 72 1.35 8.55 -11.34
C VAL A 72 0.78 9.85 -10.79
N PHE A 73 -0.42 9.82 -10.21
CA PHE A 73 -1.03 11.00 -9.61
C PHE A 73 -1.54 10.69 -8.19
N MET A 74 -0.74 11.07 -7.19
CA MET A 74 -1.10 10.98 -5.77
C MET A 74 -1.74 12.29 -5.35
N LYS A 75 -3.03 12.31 -5.02
CA LYS A 75 -3.75 13.58 -4.92
C LYS A 75 -4.83 13.59 -3.84
N ALA A 76 -5.32 14.78 -3.49
CA ALA A 76 -6.49 14.96 -2.63
C ALA A 76 -7.83 14.66 -3.35
N ALA A 77 -8.92 14.52 -2.60
CA ALA A 77 -10.24 14.28 -3.18
C ALA A 77 -10.67 15.44 -4.12
N GLN A 78 -11.47 15.11 -5.14
CA GLN A 78 -12.16 16.10 -5.99
C GLN A 78 -11.29 17.10 -6.79
N LEU A 79 -10.06 16.72 -7.17
CA LEU A 79 -9.17 17.53 -8.03
C LEU A 79 -9.27 17.19 -9.54
N GLY A 80 -10.37 16.59 -9.98
CA GLY A 80 -10.60 16.32 -11.42
C GLY A 80 -9.85 15.13 -12.04
N ALA A 81 -9.19 14.28 -11.23
CA ALA A 81 -8.41 13.14 -11.72
C ALA A 81 -9.21 12.11 -12.56
N THR A 82 -10.39 11.68 -12.08
CA THR A 82 -11.22 10.72 -12.84
C THR A 82 -11.75 11.34 -14.13
N GLU A 83 -12.06 12.64 -14.14
CA GLU A 83 -12.44 13.34 -15.37
C GLU A 83 -11.27 13.46 -16.35
N MET A 84 -10.05 13.64 -15.85
CA MET A 84 -8.84 13.57 -16.65
C MET A 84 -8.63 12.18 -17.26
N GLY A 85 -8.87 11.10 -16.51
CA GLY A 85 -8.87 9.74 -17.06
C GLY A 85 -9.94 9.55 -18.14
N SER A 86 -11.12 10.13 -17.95
CA SER A 86 -12.22 10.12 -18.93
C SER A 86 -11.87 10.93 -20.19
N ASN A 87 -11.21 12.07 -20.05
CA ASN A 87 -10.66 12.85 -21.15
C ASN A 87 -9.66 12.03 -21.97
N TRP A 88 -8.78 11.30 -21.29
CA TRP A 88 -7.81 10.44 -21.95
C TRP A 88 -8.47 9.26 -22.68
N ILE A 89 -9.51 8.64 -22.09
CA ILE A 89 -10.33 7.63 -22.78
C ILE A 89 -10.93 8.21 -24.07
N GLY A 90 -11.54 9.39 -24.00
CA GLY A 90 -12.11 10.06 -25.16
C GLY A 90 -11.06 10.37 -26.23
N TYR A 91 -9.90 10.87 -25.83
CA TYR A 91 -8.76 11.09 -26.72
C TYR A 91 -8.33 9.80 -27.42
N VAL A 92 -8.21 8.68 -26.69
CA VAL A 92 -7.83 7.39 -27.27
C VAL A 92 -8.87 6.93 -28.28
N ILE A 93 -10.17 7.03 -27.98
CA ILE A 93 -11.24 6.64 -28.90
C ILE A 93 -11.20 7.45 -30.20
N HIS A 94 -11.05 8.77 -30.09
CA HIS A 94 -11.15 9.68 -31.24
C HIS A 94 -9.85 9.79 -32.03
N HIS A 95 -8.71 9.90 -31.34
CA HIS A 95 -7.49 10.46 -31.93
C HIS A 95 -6.31 9.49 -31.96
N ALA A 96 -6.27 8.51 -31.06
CA ALA A 96 -5.17 7.56 -30.98
C ALA A 96 -5.66 6.13 -30.69
N PRO A 97 -6.56 5.58 -31.53
CA PRO A 97 -7.28 4.35 -31.25
C PRO A 97 -6.33 3.17 -31.00
N GLY A 98 -6.71 2.35 -30.03
CA GLY A 98 -5.98 1.15 -29.64
C GLY A 98 -6.67 0.45 -28.48
N PRO A 99 -6.20 -0.75 -28.11
CA PRO A 99 -6.76 -1.48 -26.98
C PRO A 99 -6.44 -0.76 -25.67
N MET A 100 -7.48 -0.45 -24.90
CA MET A 100 -7.41 0.26 -23.62
C MET A 100 -8.12 -0.53 -22.53
N MET A 101 -7.53 -0.59 -21.34
CA MET A 101 -8.16 -1.12 -20.14
C MET A 101 -8.30 -0.01 -19.09
N ALA A 102 -9.49 0.12 -18.50
CA ALA A 102 -9.73 0.96 -17.34
C ALA A 102 -10.17 0.11 -16.15
N VAL A 103 -9.52 0.31 -15.01
CA VAL A 103 -9.67 -0.51 -13.80
C VAL A 103 -10.15 0.36 -12.65
N TRP A 104 -11.15 -0.13 -11.93
CA TRP A 104 -11.66 0.44 -10.69
C TRP A 104 -11.51 -0.56 -9.54
N PRO A 105 -11.69 -0.17 -8.27
CA PRO A 105 -11.50 -1.09 -7.14
C PRO A 105 -12.34 -2.38 -7.24
N THR A 106 -13.58 -2.26 -7.71
CA THR A 106 -14.50 -3.39 -7.88
C THR A 106 -15.20 -3.38 -9.24
N VAL A 107 -15.64 -4.56 -9.70
CA VAL A 107 -16.44 -4.70 -10.94
C VAL A 107 -17.71 -3.85 -10.90
N ASP A 108 -18.36 -3.73 -9.74
CA ASP A 108 -19.58 -2.92 -9.63
C ASP A 108 -19.31 -1.41 -9.65
N MET A 109 -18.13 -0.97 -9.18
CA MET A 109 -17.67 0.40 -9.39
C MET A 109 -17.34 0.67 -10.86
N ALA A 110 -16.76 -0.30 -11.58
CA ALA A 110 -16.53 -0.18 -13.01
C ALA A 110 -17.85 -0.04 -13.78
N LYS A 111 -18.87 -0.86 -13.46
CA LYS A 111 -20.22 -0.74 -14.07
C LYS A 111 -20.87 0.62 -13.77
N ARG A 112 -20.74 1.13 -12.54
CA ARG A 112 -21.25 2.46 -12.17
C ARG A 112 -20.54 3.57 -12.95
N ASN A 113 -19.21 3.55 -13.01
CA ASN A 113 -18.44 4.55 -13.74
C ASN A 113 -18.72 4.50 -15.25
N SER A 114 -18.90 3.32 -15.84
CA SER A 114 -19.34 3.22 -17.23
C SER A 114 -20.65 3.98 -17.46
N LYS A 115 -21.68 3.71 -16.65
CA LYS A 115 -23.01 4.31 -16.84
C LYS A 115 -23.07 5.80 -16.51
N GLN A 116 -22.31 6.23 -15.51
CA GLN A 116 -22.41 7.59 -14.97
C GLN A 116 -21.40 8.56 -15.57
N ARG A 117 -20.28 8.08 -16.11
CA ARG A 117 -19.21 8.93 -16.66
C ARG A 117 -18.90 8.62 -18.12
N ILE A 118 -18.64 7.36 -18.46
CA ILE A 118 -18.18 6.98 -19.80
C ILE A 118 -19.31 7.06 -20.84
N ASP A 119 -20.50 6.54 -20.52
CA ASP A 119 -21.66 6.61 -21.42
C ASP A 119 -22.04 8.09 -21.70
N PRO A 120 -22.19 8.98 -20.68
CA PRO A 120 -22.40 10.41 -20.94
C PRO A 120 -21.26 11.10 -21.70
N LEU A 121 -19.99 10.74 -21.42
CA LEU A 121 -18.84 11.25 -22.17
C LEU A 121 -19.02 10.98 -23.68
N ILE A 122 -19.41 9.75 -24.04
CA ILE A 122 -19.59 9.33 -25.43
C ILE A 122 -20.82 10.02 -26.03
N GLU A 123 -21.96 10.01 -25.33
CA GLU A 123 -23.23 10.54 -25.82
C GLU A 123 -23.18 12.06 -26.06
N GLU A 124 -22.54 12.81 -25.17
CA GLU A 124 -22.56 14.27 -25.19
C GLU A 124 -21.42 14.88 -26.01
N SER A 125 -20.33 14.14 -26.21
CA SER A 125 -19.22 14.59 -27.05
C SER A 125 -19.46 14.11 -28.48
N ALA A 126 -19.86 15.02 -29.38
CA ALA A 126 -20.19 14.69 -30.78
C ALA A 126 -19.08 13.93 -31.53
N ALA A 127 -17.82 14.20 -31.18
CA ALA A 127 -16.66 13.51 -31.72
C ALA A 127 -16.58 12.02 -31.35
N LEU A 128 -17.24 11.60 -30.26
CA LEU A 128 -17.25 10.22 -29.77
C LEU A 128 -18.52 9.48 -30.16
N SER A 129 -19.69 10.14 -30.09
CA SER A 129 -20.97 9.51 -30.46
C SER A 129 -21.02 9.09 -31.92
N ALA A 130 -20.27 9.76 -32.81
CA ALA A 130 -20.12 9.36 -34.21
C ALA A 130 -19.25 8.10 -34.41
N LEU A 131 -18.40 7.75 -33.43
CA LEU A 131 -17.43 6.64 -33.54
C LEU A 131 -17.89 5.36 -32.83
N ILE A 132 -18.79 5.48 -31.86
CA ILE A 132 -19.30 4.37 -31.06
C ILE A 132 -20.76 4.13 -31.38
N SER A 133 -21.06 2.95 -31.90
CA SER A 133 -22.43 2.57 -32.26
C SER A 133 -23.33 2.43 -31.01
N PRO A 134 -24.62 2.79 -31.09
CA PRO A 134 -25.54 2.60 -29.96
C PRO A 134 -25.63 1.12 -29.54
N ALA A 135 -25.65 0.85 -28.23
CA ALA A 135 -25.67 -0.49 -27.66
C ALA A 135 -26.89 -1.36 -28.05
N ARG A 136 -27.92 -0.78 -28.67
CA ARG A 136 -29.13 -1.48 -29.14
C ARG A 136 -29.01 -2.00 -30.57
N SER A 137 -27.92 -1.72 -31.28
CA SER A 137 -27.70 -2.32 -32.60
C SER A 137 -27.38 -3.82 -32.44
N ARG A 138 -27.97 -4.67 -33.31
CA ARG A 138 -27.90 -6.14 -33.23
C ARG A 138 -26.48 -6.73 -33.29
N ASP A 139 -25.47 -5.91 -33.64
CA ASP A 139 -24.06 -6.31 -33.83
C ASP A 139 -23.05 -5.37 -33.11
N SER A 140 -23.46 -4.57 -32.12
CA SER A 140 -22.66 -3.40 -31.70
C SER A 140 -21.34 -3.66 -30.95
N GLY A 141 -20.99 -4.88 -30.52
CA GLY A 141 -19.80 -5.13 -29.68
C GLY A 141 -19.79 -4.38 -28.33
N ASN A 142 -20.81 -3.55 -28.07
CA ASN A 142 -20.87 -2.58 -27.00
C ASN A 142 -21.69 -3.13 -25.84
N THR A 143 -21.04 -3.27 -24.69
CA THR A 143 -21.66 -3.68 -23.43
C THR A 143 -21.46 -2.59 -22.37
N ILE A 144 -21.88 -2.87 -21.12
CA ILE A 144 -21.60 -1.98 -19.99
C ILE A 144 -20.10 -1.95 -19.67
N LEU A 145 -19.36 -3.03 -19.93
CA LEU A 145 -17.95 -3.14 -19.56
C LEU A 145 -17.00 -3.17 -20.77
N ALA A 146 -17.52 -3.05 -21.99
CA ALA A 146 -16.73 -3.02 -23.21
C ALA A 146 -17.32 -2.01 -24.20
N LYS A 147 -16.48 -1.14 -24.76
CA LYS A 147 -16.85 -0.25 -25.88
C LYS A 147 -15.92 -0.52 -27.05
N GLU A 148 -16.47 -1.00 -28.16
CA GLU A 148 -15.75 -1.23 -29.41
C GLU A 148 -15.85 -0.01 -30.33
N PHE A 149 -14.74 0.32 -30.98
CA PHE A 149 -14.63 1.43 -31.92
C PHE A 149 -13.60 1.10 -32.99
N ARG A 150 -13.59 1.86 -34.09
CA ARG A 150 -12.65 1.61 -35.19
C ARG A 150 -11.21 1.71 -34.70
N GLY A 151 -10.47 0.60 -34.80
CA GLY A 151 -9.05 0.53 -34.42
C GLY A 151 -8.79 0.28 -32.94
N GLY A 152 -9.80 0.02 -32.10
CA GLY A 152 -9.58 -0.25 -30.68
C GLY A 152 -10.80 -0.76 -29.91
N VAL A 153 -10.57 -1.02 -28.64
CA VAL A 153 -11.60 -1.43 -27.68
C VAL A 153 -11.24 -0.84 -26.32
N LEU A 154 -12.24 -0.37 -25.59
CA LEU A 154 -12.14 0.01 -24.18
C LEU A 154 -12.77 -1.11 -23.34
N VAL A 155 -11.97 -1.79 -22.54
CA VAL A 155 -12.45 -2.77 -21.55
C VAL A 155 -12.40 -2.16 -20.15
N MET A 156 -13.48 -2.31 -19.41
CA MET A 156 -13.62 -1.80 -18.04
C MET A 156 -13.75 -2.98 -17.08
N THR A 157 -12.96 -3.01 -16.00
CA THR A 157 -12.96 -4.13 -15.05
C THR A 157 -12.71 -3.67 -13.61
N GLY A 158 -12.90 -4.59 -12.66
CA GLY A 158 -12.54 -4.43 -11.26
C GLY A 158 -11.18 -5.03 -10.94
N ALA A 159 -10.43 -4.39 -10.03
CA ALA A 159 -9.19 -4.92 -9.46
C ALA A 159 -9.40 -6.23 -8.67
N ASN A 160 -10.61 -6.43 -8.17
CA ASN A 160 -11.03 -7.67 -7.52
C ASN A 160 -11.31 -8.86 -8.47
N SER A 161 -11.06 -8.73 -9.78
CA SER A 161 -11.28 -9.81 -10.75
C SER A 161 -9.97 -10.16 -11.47
N ALA A 162 -9.33 -11.23 -11.04
CA ALA A 162 -8.06 -11.68 -11.61
C ALA A 162 -8.19 -12.02 -13.11
N VAL A 163 -9.30 -12.68 -13.48
CA VAL A 163 -9.66 -12.98 -14.88
C VAL A 163 -9.77 -11.70 -15.72
N GLY A 164 -10.41 -10.66 -15.18
CA GLY A 164 -10.54 -9.36 -15.87
C GLY A 164 -9.20 -8.69 -16.12
N LEU A 165 -8.31 -8.67 -15.12
CA LEU A 165 -6.97 -8.08 -15.22
C LEU A 165 -6.04 -8.82 -16.20
N ARG A 166 -6.24 -10.14 -16.38
CA ARG A 166 -5.43 -10.95 -17.30
C ARG A 166 -6.01 -11.08 -18.72
N SER A 167 -7.23 -10.57 -18.94
CA SER A 167 -8.08 -10.88 -20.09
C SER A 167 -7.43 -10.63 -21.46
N MET A 168 -6.78 -9.48 -21.67
CA MET A 168 -6.23 -9.12 -22.98
C MET A 168 -5.01 -8.19 -22.90
N PRO A 169 -4.11 -8.20 -23.91
CA PRO A 169 -3.07 -7.20 -24.06
C PRO A 169 -3.66 -5.82 -24.35
N VAL A 170 -3.13 -4.77 -23.70
CA VAL A 170 -3.60 -3.39 -23.89
C VAL A 170 -2.44 -2.41 -24.06
N ARG A 171 -2.62 -1.40 -24.89
CA ARG A 171 -1.64 -0.33 -25.10
C ARG A 171 -1.80 0.77 -24.06
N TYR A 172 -3.04 1.06 -23.67
CA TYR A 172 -3.38 2.10 -22.72
C TYR A 172 -3.98 1.46 -21.47
N LEU A 173 -3.45 1.79 -20.29
CA LEU A 173 -3.93 1.27 -19.02
C LEU A 173 -4.26 2.42 -18.09
N PHE A 174 -5.51 2.49 -17.61
CA PHE A 174 -5.97 3.45 -16.63
C PHE A 174 -6.35 2.72 -15.34
N LEU A 175 -5.66 3.02 -14.24
CA LEU A 175 -5.89 2.47 -12.92
C LEU A 175 -6.38 3.60 -12.00
N ASP A 176 -7.68 3.63 -11.72
CA ASP A 176 -8.31 4.63 -10.84
C ASP A 176 -8.51 4.04 -9.44
N GLU A 177 -8.35 4.89 -8.41
CA GLU A 177 -8.49 4.59 -6.98
C GLU A 177 -7.65 3.38 -6.52
N VAL A 178 -6.36 3.33 -6.91
CA VAL A 178 -5.50 2.16 -6.66
C VAL A 178 -5.27 1.81 -5.19
N ASP A 179 -5.41 2.76 -4.26
CA ASP A 179 -5.36 2.45 -2.81
C ASP A 179 -6.58 1.67 -2.32
N GLY A 180 -7.67 1.61 -3.09
CA GLY A 180 -8.82 0.76 -2.81
C GLY A 180 -8.68 -0.67 -3.34
N TYR A 181 -7.55 -1.01 -3.98
CA TYR A 181 -7.35 -2.32 -4.58
C TYR A 181 -6.97 -3.35 -3.51
N PRO A 182 -7.36 -4.64 -3.68
CA PRO A 182 -6.87 -5.69 -2.81
C PRO A 182 -5.36 -5.88 -2.98
N LEU A 183 -4.65 -6.10 -1.87
CA LEU A 183 -3.20 -6.34 -1.86
C LEU A 183 -2.81 -7.63 -2.59
N ASP A 184 -3.73 -8.60 -2.64
CA ASP A 184 -3.58 -9.86 -3.33
C ASP A 184 -4.90 -10.21 -4.04
N VAL A 185 -4.83 -10.45 -5.34
CA VAL A 185 -5.99 -10.82 -6.16
C VAL A 185 -6.04 -12.34 -6.31
N GLU A 186 -6.89 -13.00 -5.54
CA GLU A 186 -7.13 -14.45 -5.65
C GLU A 186 -5.85 -15.33 -5.54
N GLY A 187 -4.85 -14.91 -4.77
CA GLY A 187 -3.58 -15.63 -4.63
C GLY A 187 -2.56 -15.40 -5.75
N GLU A 188 -2.82 -14.48 -6.67
CA GLU A 188 -1.98 -14.23 -7.85
C GLU A 188 -1.07 -13.00 -7.74
N GLY A 189 -1.14 -12.27 -6.62
CA GLY A 189 -0.34 -11.09 -6.33
C GLY A 189 -1.06 -9.76 -6.56
N ASP A 190 -0.26 -8.70 -6.63
CA ASP A 190 -0.70 -7.30 -6.68
C ASP A 190 -1.44 -6.96 -7.99
N ALA A 191 -2.60 -6.31 -7.85
CA ALA A 191 -3.51 -5.98 -8.95
C ALA A 191 -2.88 -5.05 -10.00
N ILE A 192 -2.09 -4.07 -9.57
CA ILE A 192 -1.39 -3.12 -10.46
C ILE A 192 -0.43 -3.90 -11.35
N SER A 193 0.40 -4.76 -10.75
CA SER A 193 1.38 -5.60 -11.44
C SER A 193 0.74 -6.56 -12.46
N LEU A 194 -0.42 -7.15 -12.12
CA LEU A 194 -1.18 -8.03 -13.03
C LEU A 194 -1.69 -7.27 -14.26
N ALA A 195 -2.27 -6.09 -14.04
CA ALA A 195 -2.78 -5.23 -15.11
C ALA A 195 -1.64 -4.71 -16.01
N GLU A 196 -0.54 -4.26 -15.41
CA GLU A 196 0.61 -3.75 -16.16
C GLU A 196 1.27 -4.80 -17.04
N ALA A 197 1.27 -6.07 -16.61
CA ALA A 197 1.78 -7.17 -17.41
C ALA A 197 1.06 -7.28 -18.77
N ARG A 198 -0.17 -6.75 -18.90
CA ARG A 198 -0.92 -6.72 -20.18
C ARG A 198 -0.38 -5.70 -21.18
N THR A 199 0.45 -4.76 -20.73
CA THR A 199 1.02 -3.71 -21.58
C THR A 199 2.37 -4.07 -22.20
N ARG A 200 2.96 -5.22 -21.81
CA ARG A 200 4.34 -5.60 -22.14
C ARG A 200 4.64 -5.68 -23.63
N THR A 201 3.68 -6.07 -24.46
CA THR A 201 3.86 -6.23 -25.92
C THR A 201 3.83 -4.91 -26.68
N PHE A 202 3.45 -3.79 -26.05
CA PHE A 202 3.35 -2.49 -26.69
C PHE A 202 4.53 -1.59 -26.32
N ALA A 203 5.39 -1.27 -27.30
CA ALA A 203 6.56 -0.42 -27.09
C ALA A 203 6.20 1.04 -26.74
N ARG A 204 5.07 1.56 -27.25
CA ARG A 204 4.54 2.90 -26.95
C ARG A 204 3.28 2.79 -26.08
N ARG A 205 3.38 2.04 -24.99
CA ARG A 205 2.33 1.94 -23.97
C ARG A 205 2.23 3.23 -23.16
N LYS A 206 1.08 3.43 -22.53
CA LYS A 206 0.85 4.49 -21.54
C LYS A 206 0.06 3.91 -20.38
N ILE A 207 0.50 4.22 -19.17
CA ILE A 207 -0.11 3.75 -17.93
C ILE A 207 -0.42 4.98 -17.09
N PHE A 208 -1.67 5.14 -16.69
CA PHE A 208 -2.10 6.19 -15.77
C PHE A 208 -2.57 5.56 -14.46
N ILE A 209 -1.97 5.97 -13.36
CA ILE A 209 -2.23 5.45 -12.02
C ILE A 209 -2.62 6.62 -11.12
N VAL A 210 -3.77 6.54 -10.48
CA VAL A 210 -4.25 7.65 -9.64
C VAL A 210 -5.00 7.15 -8.42
N SER A 211 -4.78 7.82 -7.29
CA SER A 211 -5.55 7.59 -6.09
C SER A 211 -5.41 8.74 -5.09
N THR A 212 -6.34 8.80 -4.15
CA THR A 212 -6.07 9.38 -2.84
C THR A 212 -5.26 8.39 -2.01
N PRO A 213 -4.18 8.80 -1.35
CA PRO A 213 -3.38 7.91 -0.53
C PRO A 213 -4.06 7.56 0.79
N THR A 214 -3.61 6.46 1.40
CA THR A 214 -4.15 5.94 2.66
C THR A 214 -3.09 5.93 3.77
N ILE A 215 -2.62 4.77 4.19
CA ILE A 215 -1.65 4.61 5.28
C ILE A 215 -0.24 4.50 4.70
N SER A 216 0.70 5.26 5.27
CA SER A 216 2.09 5.25 4.81
C SER A 216 2.72 3.86 4.98
N GLY A 217 3.45 3.39 3.97
CA GLY A 217 4.06 2.06 3.90
C GLY A 217 3.11 0.94 3.42
N VAL A 218 1.82 1.21 3.31
CA VAL A 218 0.81 0.27 2.74
C VAL A 218 0.17 0.86 1.48
N SER A 219 0.08 2.19 1.39
CA SER A 219 -0.53 2.92 0.29
C SER A 219 0.15 2.58 -1.05
N ALA A 220 -0.64 2.05 -1.99
CA ALA A 220 -0.14 1.67 -3.30
C ALA A 220 0.31 2.91 -4.09
N ILE A 221 -0.48 3.99 -4.08
CA ILE A 221 -0.13 5.22 -4.80
C ILE A 221 1.10 5.90 -4.22
N GLU A 222 1.35 5.81 -2.90
CA GLU A 222 2.56 6.33 -2.26
C GLU A 222 3.80 5.63 -2.85
N ARG A 223 3.79 4.28 -2.90
CA ARG A 223 4.87 3.51 -3.49
C ARG A 223 5.12 3.90 -4.96
N GLU A 224 4.06 3.99 -5.76
CA GLU A 224 4.19 4.37 -7.17
C GLU A 224 4.72 5.81 -7.34
N TYR A 225 4.35 6.69 -6.41
CA TYR A 225 4.82 8.06 -6.39
C TYR A 225 6.31 8.15 -5.99
N GLU A 226 6.72 7.39 -4.98
CA GLU A 226 8.11 7.34 -4.51
C GLU A 226 9.08 6.83 -5.60
N ASP A 227 8.63 5.90 -6.43
CA ASP A 227 9.38 5.32 -7.57
C ASP A 227 9.44 6.24 -8.82
N SER A 228 8.91 7.47 -8.73
CA SER A 228 8.85 8.46 -9.82
C SER A 228 9.82 9.65 -9.62
N ASP A 229 9.74 10.65 -10.51
CA ASP A 229 10.44 11.93 -10.40
C ASP A 229 9.84 12.92 -9.37
N GLN A 230 8.74 12.53 -8.74
CA GLN A 230 8.10 13.20 -7.60
C GLN A 230 7.83 14.70 -7.81
N GLN A 231 7.08 15.05 -8.85
CA GLN A 231 6.75 16.44 -9.16
C GLN A 231 5.79 17.09 -8.16
N ARG A 232 6.01 18.39 -7.90
CA ARG A 232 5.13 19.29 -7.14
C ARG A 232 4.73 20.49 -8.01
N TYR A 233 3.53 21.03 -7.80
CA TYR A 233 3.03 22.19 -8.55
C TYR A 233 3.40 23.50 -7.87
N PHE A 234 4.33 24.26 -8.45
CA PHE A 234 4.82 25.52 -7.91
C PHE A 234 4.00 26.67 -8.47
N VAL A 235 3.41 27.48 -7.59
CA VAL A 235 2.65 28.68 -7.94
C VAL A 235 3.39 29.95 -7.50
N PRO A 236 3.35 31.03 -8.28
CA PRO A 236 3.97 32.30 -7.89
C PRO A 236 3.15 33.02 -6.81
N CYS A 237 3.85 33.67 -5.88
CA CYS A 237 3.22 34.65 -4.98
C CYS A 237 2.80 35.90 -5.77
N PRO A 238 1.56 36.42 -5.61
CA PRO A 238 1.11 37.63 -6.30
C PRO A 238 1.83 38.91 -5.83
N HIS A 239 2.49 38.88 -4.67
CA HIS A 239 3.14 40.05 -4.06
C HIS A 239 4.63 40.13 -4.38
N CYS A 240 5.34 39.00 -4.37
CA CYS A 240 6.80 38.95 -4.55
C CYS A 240 7.29 38.03 -5.69
N ALA A 241 6.38 37.38 -6.41
CA ALA A 241 6.66 36.42 -7.48
C ALA A 241 7.49 35.18 -7.09
N HIS A 242 7.80 34.97 -5.80
CA HIS A 242 8.44 33.75 -5.32
C HIS A 242 7.59 32.53 -5.65
N ARG A 243 8.19 31.52 -6.29
CA ARG A 243 7.53 30.27 -6.66
C ARG A 243 7.63 29.26 -5.53
N GLN A 244 6.49 28.85 -5.00
CA GLN A 244 6.36 27.90 -3.90
C GLN A 244 5.26 26.89 -4.22
N TRP A 245 5.37 25.67 -3.69
CA TRP A 245 4.22 24.77 -3.66
C TRP A 245 3.47 24.97 -2.34
N LEU A 246 2.15 24.97 -2.41
CA LEU A 246 1.28 25.19 -1.26
C LEU A 246 1.41 24.06 -0.24
N ARG A 247 1.83 24.43 0.96
CA ARG A 247 1.90 23.60 2.17
C ARG A 247 0.82 24.01 3.15
N PHE A 248 0.19 23.03 3.80
CA PHE A 248 -0.92 23.31 4.72
C PHE A 248 -0.51 24.19 5.90
N GLU A 249 0.73 24.06 6.37
CA GLU A 249 1.27 24.87 7.45
C GLU A 249 1.29 26.36 7.15
N GLN A 250 1.30 26.76 5.87
CA GLN A 250 1.25 28.17 5.48
C GLN A 250 -0.18 28.69 5.38
N LEU A 251 -1.20 27.84 5.44
CA LEU A 251 -2.58 28.29 5.57
C LEU A 251 -2.86 28.69 7.02
N ARG A 252 -3.12 29.97 7.25
CA ARG A 252 -3.32 30.56 8.58
C ARG A 252 -4.68 31.24 8.68
N TRP A 253 -5.28 31.17 9.86
CA TRP A 253 -6.53 31.82 10.20
C TRP A 253 -6.57 32.07 11.70
N ASP A 254 -7.42 33.01 12.11
CA ASP A 254 -7.69 33.29 13.51
C ASP A 254 -8.49 32.14 14.14
N LYS A 255 -8.13 31.74 15.35
CA LYS A 255 -8.73 30.57 16.02
C LYS A 255 -10.25 30.72 16.15
N GLY A 256 -11.01 29.77 15.61
CA GLY A 256 -12.48 29.79 15.62
C GLY A 256 -13.09 30.71 14.57
N HIS A 257 -12.27 31.31 13.72
CA HIS A 257 -12.64 32.26 12.67
C HIS A 257 -12.07 31.80 11.32
N ALA A 258 -12.46 30.61 10.87
CA ALA A 258 -11.98 30.01 9.61
C ALA A 258 -12.24 30.87 8.36
N GLU A 259 -13.18 31.82 8.41
CA GLU A 259 -13.42 32.82 7.37
C GLU A 259 -12.23 33.77 7.13
N THR A 260 -11.30 33.88 8.08
CA THR A 260 -10.08 34.69 7.97
C THR A 260 -8.93 33.95 7.26
N ALA A 261 -9.18 32.73 6.77
CA ALA A 261 -8.15 31.90 6.14
C ALA A 261 -7.43 32.59 4.98
N ALA A 262 -6.11 32.72 5.14
CA ALA A 262 -5.20 33.25 4.13
C ALA A 262 -3.92 32.40 4.08
N TYR A 263 -3.34 32.30 2.89
CA TYR A 263 -2.09 31.57 2.68
C TYR A 263 -0.90 32.52 2.86
N ILE A 264 0.01 32.24 3.78
CA ILE A 264 1.19 33.07 4.05
C ILE A 264 2.34 32.67 3.12
N CYS A 265 2.88 33.61 2.35
CA CYS A 265 4.01 33.34 1.46
C CYS A 265 5.29 32.98 2.25
N GLU A 266 5.97 31.90 1.88
CA GLU A 266 7.23 31.45 2.51
C GLU A 266 8.41 32.41 2.35
N SER A 267 8.33 33.40 1.45
CA SER A 267 9.44 34.33 1.15
C SER A 267 9.23 35.75 1.67
N CYS A 268 7.99 36.27 1.64
CA CYS A 268 7.71 37.67 2.00
C CYS A 268 6.70 37.81 3.14
N ASP A 269 6.28 36.69 3.74
CA ASP A 269 5.34 36.60 4.87
C ASP A 269 4.00 37.33 4.67
N THR A 270 3.71 37.75 3.43
CA THR A 270 2.49 38.48 3.09
C THR A 270 1.35 37.50 2.89
N ALA A 271 0.19 37.82 3.48
CA ALA A 271 -1.03 37.05 3.31
C ALA A 271 -1.53 37.11 1.86
N ILE A 272 -1.72 35.94 1.27
CA ILE A 272 -2.35 35.72 -0.02
C ILE A 272 -3.80 35.33 0.24
N LEU A 273 -4.73 36.13 -0.28
CA LEU A 273 -6.15 35.85 -0.20
C LEU A 273 -6.60 34.91 -1.33
N GLU A 274 -7.66 34.14 -1.06
CA GLU A 274 -8.21 33.10 -1.93
C GLU A 274 -8.48 33.59 -3.37
N HIS A 275 -8.87 34.85 -3.57
CA HIS A 275 -9.18 35.40 -4.90
C HIS A 275 -7.96 35.43 -5.85
N HIS A 276 -6.73 35.40 -5.32
CA HIS A 276 -5.52 35.29 -6.14
C HIS A 276 -5.30 33.89 -6.72
N LYS A 277 -6.00 32.86 -6.21
CA LYS A 277 -5.75 31.46 -6.55
C LYS A 277 -5.89 31.19 -8.05
N THR A 278 -6.87 31.78 -8.73
CA THR A 278 -7.02 31.63 -10.20
C THR A 278 -5.75 32.03 -10.94
N TRP A 279 -5.23 33.23 -10.67
CA TRP A 279 -3.99 33.72 -11.27
C TRP A 279 -2.78 32.85 -10.89
N MET A 280 -2.68 32.45 -9.62
CA MET A 280 -1.62 31.57 -9.13
C MET A 280 -1.59 30.23 -9.85
N LEU A 281 -2.76 29.60 -10.05
CA LEU A 281 -2.87 28.31 -10.73
C LEU A 281 -2.53 28.41 -12.21
N GLU A 282 -2.96 29.47 -12.89
CA GLU A 282 -2.66 29.71 -14.31
C GLU A 282 -1.17 29.91 -14.58
N HIS A 283 -0.44 30.51 -13.63
CA HIS A 283 1.01 30.76 -13.75
C HIS A 283 1.86 29.68 -13.05
N GLY A 284 1.21 28.62 -12.56
CA GLY A 284 1.88 27.50 -11.91
C GLY A 284 2.64 26.60 -12.88
N GLU A 285 3.61 25.86 -12.36
CA GLU A 285 4.39 24.91 -13.14
C GLU A 285 4.74 23.67 -12.31
N TRP A 286 4.79 22.51 -12.95
CA TRP A 286 5.27 21.30 -12.31
C TRP A 286 6.80 21.26 -12.29
N ARG A 287 7.38 20.90 -11.14
CA ARG A 287 8.83 20.72 -10.99
C ARG A 287 9.12 19.36 -10.36
N ALA A 288 10.00 18.58 -10.99
CA ALA A 288 10.51 17.32 -10.45
C ALA A 288 11.37 17.58 -9.21
N MET A 289 11.07 16.86 -8.14
CA MET A 289 11.85 16.94 -6.90
C MET A 289 12.99 15.91 -6.87
N VAL A 290 12.87 14.84 -7.67
CA VAL A 290 13.88 13.79 -7.81
C VAL A 290 14.11 13.49 -9.30
N PRO A 291 14.70 14.43 -10.08
CA PRO A 291 14.82 14.31 -11.54
C PRO A 291 15.68 13.14 -12.01
N GLU A 292 16.52 12.58 -11.14
CA GLU A 292 17.35 11.41 -11.42
C GLU A 292 16.55 10.09 -11.42
N HIS A 293 15.37 10.07 -10.77
CA HIS A 293 14.44 8.95 -10.79
C HIS A 293 13.44 9.13 -11.95
N GLY A 294 13.03 8.02 -12.58
CA GLY A 294 11.85 8.05 -13.44
C GLY A 294 12.01 8.65 -14.84
N THR A 295 13.06 8.30 -15.61
CA THR A 295 13.23 8.77 -17.02
C THR A 295 12.01 8.51 -17.93
N LYS A 296 11.15 7.55 -17.57
CA LYS A 296 9.88 7.22 -18.25
C LYS A 296 8.66 7.26 -17.32
N THR A 297 8.83 7.68 -16.07
CA THR A 297 7.77 7.69 -15.05
C THR A 297 7.67 9.09 -14.46
N ALA A 298 6.59 9.81 -14.78
CA ALA A 298 6.29 11.11 -14.19
C ALA A 298 5.29 10.92 -13.05
N GLY A 299 5.63 11.37 -11.84
CA GLY A 299 4.73 11.33 -10.69
C GLY A 299 4.34 12.71 -10.24
N PHE A 300 3.06 12.92 -9.99
CA PHE A 300 2.47 14.20 -9.63
C PHE A 300 1.81 14.12 -8.26
N HIS A 301 2.00 15.16 -7.44
CA HIS A 301 1.31 15.31 -6.16
C HIS A 301 0.55 16.62 -6.06
N LEU A 302 -0.71 16.58 -5.62
CA LEU A 302 -1.54 17.78 -5.48
C LEU A 302 -2.53 17.69 -4.31
N SER A 303 -2.58 18.76 -3.50
CA SER A 303 -3.50 18.91 -2.36
C SER A 303 -4.75 19.70 -2.72
N SER A 304 -5.78 19.68 -1.87
CA SER A 304 -6.98 20.51 -1.98
C SER A 304 -6.68 22.01 -1.91
N LEU A 305 -5.50 22.43 -1.45
CA LEU A 305 -5.11 23.83 -1.42
C LEU A 305 -5.12 24.47 -2.82
N TYR A 306 -4.94 23.66 -3.86
CA TYR A 306 -4.99 24.05 -5.27
C TYR A 306 -6.38 23.95 -5.90
N SER A 307 -7.41 23.60 -5.12
CA SER A 307 -8.78 23.50 -5.63
C SER A 307 -9.23 24.86 -6.18
N PRO A 308 -9.72 24.94 -7.43
CA PRO A 308 -10.12 26.20 -8.05
C PRO A 308 -11.18 26.95 -7.24
N VAL A 309 -11.20 28.28 -7.40
CA VAL A 309 -12.23 29.13 -6.79
C VAL A 309 -13.62 28.65 -7.22
N GLY A 310 -14.53 28.55 -6.25
CA GLY A 310 -15.89 28.00 -6.40
C GLY A 310 -16.02 26.50 -6.10
N TRP A 311 -14.91 25.80 -5.87
CA TRP A 311 -14.91 24.39 -5.43
C TRP A 311 -14.61 24.30 -3.93
N ARG A 312 -13.46 23.73 -3.53
CA ARG A 312 -13.06 23.60 -2.12
C ARG A 312 -12.27 24.84 -1.69
N SER A 313 -12.86 25.72 -0.90
CA SER A 313 -12.20 26.96 -0.47
C SER A 313 -11.19 26.72 0.67
N TRP A 314 -10.21 27.62 0.84
CA TRP A 314 -9.33 27.55 2.02
C TRP A 314 -10.09 27.68 3.34
N LYS A 315 -11.19 28.43 3.37
CA LYS A 315 -12.11 28.48 4.52
C LYS A 315 -12.65 27.09 4.85
N ASP A 316 -13.14 26.34 3.85
CA ASP A 316 -13.70 25.01 4.08
C ASP A 316 -12.64 24.00 4.56
N ILE A 317 -11.41 24.13 4.05
CA ILE A 317 -10.27 23.34 4.51
C ILE A 317 -9.94 23.67 5.97
N ALA A 318 -9.93 24.96 6.35
CA ALA A 318 -9.72 25.39 7.73
C ALA A 318 -10.82 24.85 8.67
N VAL A 319 -12.10 24.95 8.27
CA VAL A 319 -13.23 24.36 9.01
C VAL A 319 -13.08 22.85 9.18
N ALA A 320 -12.69 22.15 8.11
CA ALA A 320 -12.47 20.69 8.18
C ALA A 320 -11.32 20.32 9.12
N TRP A 321 -10.24 21.11 9.15
CA TRP A 321 -9.16 20.93 10.10
C TRP A 321 -9.61 21.17 11.54
N GLU A 322 -10.29 22.31 11.81
CA GLU A 322 -10.81 22.62 13.15
C GLU A 322 -11.75 21.53 13.66
N GLY A 323 -12.63 21.00 12.80
CA GLY A 323 -13.49 19.87 13.12
C GLY A 323 -12.70 18.58 13.41
N ALA A 324 -11.62 18.33 12.66
CA ALA A 324 -10.76 17.16 12.84
C ALA A 324 -9.92 17.19 14.12
N VAL A 325 -9.54 18.39 14.62
CA VAL A 325 -8.71 18.55 15.83
C VAL A 325 -9.49 18.97 17.08
N SER A 326 -10.79 19.22 16.96
CA SER A 326 -11.67 19.61 18.09
C SER A 326 -11.68 18.56 19.20
N LYS A 327 -11.71 18.96 20.48
CA LYS A 327 -11.75 18.01 21.61
C LYS A 327 -13.04 17.19 21.72
N VAL A 328 -14.10 17.59 21.00
CA VAL A 328 -15.43 16.93 21.06
C VAL A 328 -15.59 15.89 19.93
N SER A 329 -14.98 16.12 18.76
CA SER A 329 -15.07 15.27 17.56
C SER A 329 -13.72 14.75 17.05
N GLY A 330 -12.62 15.26 17.59
CA GLY A 330 -11.26 15.01 17.12
C GLY A 330 -10.76 13.66 17.56
N SER A 331 -10.84 12.72 16.63
CA SER A 331 -10.21 11.41 16.72
C SER A 331 -9.01 11.38 15.78
N ALA A 332 -8.02 10.54 16.07
CA ALA A 332 -6.93 10.25 15.13
C ALA A 332 -7.47 9.82 13.74
N ALA A 333 -8.65 9.20 13.70
CA ALA A 333 -9.34 8.84 12.46
C ALA A 333 -9.84 10.08 11.66
N ALA A 334 -10.29 11.14 12.34
CA ALA A 334 -10.69 12.38 11.68
C ALA A 334 -9.48 13.12 11.07
N ILE A 335 -8.37 13.19 11.81
CA ILE A 335 -7.12 13.80 11.31
C ILE A 335 -6.54 12.96 10.17
N LYS A 336 -6.57 11.63 10.28
CA LYS A 336 -6.25 10.70 9.20
C LYS A 336 -7.04 10.99 7.94
N THR A 337 -8.36 11.07 8.08
CA THR A 337 -9.26 11.38 6.96
C THR A 337 -8.88 12.71 6.33
N PHE A 338 -8.69 13.76 7.13
CA PHE A 338 -8.26 15.06 6.64
C PHE A 338 -6.94 15.00 5.85
N LYS A 339 -5.88 14.38 6.40
CA LYS A 339 -4.58 14.29 5.67
C LYS A 339 -4.72 13.53 4.35
N ASN A 340 -5.44 12.41 4.35
CA ASN A 340 -5.62 11.58 3.17
C ASN A 340 -6.47 12.30 2.09
N THR A 341 -7.60 12.88 2.48
CA THR A 341 -8.58 13.40 1.51
C THR A 341 -8.38 14.88 1.18
N GLU A 342 -7.80 15.70 2.05
CA GLU A 342 -7.56 17.13 1.78
C GLU A 342 -6.12 17.41 1.37
N LEU A 343 -5.14 16.80 2.04
CA LEU A 343 -3.74 17.07 1.69
C LEU A 343 -3.26 16.16 0.56
N GLY A 344 -3.95 15.03 0.34
CA GLY A 344 -3.47 13.99 -0.56
C GLY A 344 -2.17 13.40 -0.03
N GLU A 345 -2.02 13.32 1.29
CA GLU A 345 -0.83 12.81 1.96
C GLU A 345 -1.18 11.53 2.71
N THR A 346 -0.25 10.58 2.76
CA THR A 346 -0.44 9.38 3.57
C THR A 346 -0.51 9.72 5.04
N TRP A 347 -1.42 9.06 5.73
CA TRP A 347 -1.48 9.11 7.18
C TRP A 347 -0.41 8.18 7.73
N VAL A 348 0.40 8.74 8.60
CA VAL A 348 1.30 7.98 9.44
C VAL A 348 0.51 7.66 10.67
N GLU A 349 0.29 6.38 10.96
CA GLU A 349 -0.15 6.04 12.29
C GLU A 349 0.93 6.51 13.26
N GLU A 350 0.63 7.57 14.02
CA GLU A 350 1.53 8.05 15.05
C GLU A 350 1.73 6.90 16.03
N GLY A 351 2.94 6.33 15.96
CA GLY A 351 3.46 5.43 16.96
C GLY A 351 3.80 6.19 18.24
N GLU A 352 2.87 6.96 18.84
CA GLU A 352 3.03 7.32 20.26
C GLU A 352 3.32 6.02 21.01
N ALA A 353 4.41 5.99 21.78
CA ALA A 353 4.73 4.83 22.59
C ALA A 353 3.46 4.39 23.34
N PRO A 354 3.06 3.11 23.27
CA PRO A 354 1.88 2.65 23.99
C PRO A 354 1.96 3.10 25.45
N ASP A 355 0.83 3.54 26.00
CA ASP A 355 0.77 3.97 27.40
C ASP A 355 1.12 2.78 28.31
N TRP A 356 2.35 2.79 28.81
CA TRP A 356 2.89 1.71 29.64
C TRP A 356 2.08 1.53 30.92
N GLN A 357 1.41 2.57 31.42
CA GLN A 357 0.56 2.47 32.63
C GLN A 357 -0.66 1.59 32.36
N ARG A 358 -1.30 1.75 31.20
CA ARG A 358 -2.41 0.88 30.77
C ARG A 358 -1.95 -0.56 30.54
N LEU A 359 -0.75 -0.75 30.00
CA LEU A 359 -0.19 -2.09 29.84
C LEU A 359 0.08 -2.78 31.18
N ILE A 360 0.50 -2.02 32.19
CA ILE A 360 0.70 -2.50 33.56
C ILE A 360 -0.61 -2.99 34.19
N GLU A 361 -1.71 -2.30 33.93
CA GLU A 361 -3.05 -2.72 34.36
C GLU A 361 -3.57 -3.92 33.56
N ARG A 362 -3.19 -4.06 32.29
CA ARG A 362 -3.60 -5.16 31.40
C ARG A 362 -2.81 -6.47 31.58
N ARG A 363 -1.78 -6.49 32.42
CA ARG A 363 -0.99 -7.73 32.65
C ARG A 363 -1.88 -8.84 33.20
N GLU A 364 -1.55 -10.06 32.79
CA GLU A 364 -2.31 -11.27 33.10
C GLU A 364 -1.64 -12.11 34.19
N ASP A 365 -2.43 -13.02 34.77
CA ASP A 365 -2.08 -13.82 35.95
C ASP A 365 -1.35 -15.14 35.65
N TYR A 366 -0.76 -15.32 34.45
CA TYR A 366 0.01 -16.52 34.15
C TYR A 366 1.44 -16.46 34.71
N SER A 367 1.96 -17.61 35.12
CA SER A 367 3.29 -17.75 35.73
C SER A 367 4.40 -17.50 34.72
N ILE A 368 5.35 -16.63 35.07
CA ILE A 368 6.59 -16.43 34.31
C ILE A 368 7.34 -17.77 34.21
N GLY A 369 7.80 -18.12 33.01
CA GLY A 369 8.45 -19.40 32.71
C GLY A 369 7.50 -20.52 32.26
N THR A 370 6.18 -20.30 32.31
CA THR A 370 5.17 -21.22 31.78
C THR A 370 4.66 -20.71 30.43
N VAL A 371 4.51 -21.61 29.45
CA VAL A 371 3.93 -21.28 28.14
C VAL A 371 2.41 -21.45 28.17
N PRO A 372 1.61 -20.39 27.95
CA PRO A 372 0.15 -20.49 27.97
C PRO A 372 -0.41 -21.36 26.84
N LEU A 373 -1.63 -21.91 27.00
CA LEU A 373 -2.32 -22.82 26.07
C LEU A 373 -2.29 -22.40 24.59
N GLY A 374 -2.35 -21.09 24.30
CA GLY A 374 -2.31 -20.56 22.93
C GLY A 374 -0.89 -20.46 22.33
N GLY A 375 0.15 -20.62 23.14
CA GLY A 375 1.56 -20.49 22.77
C GLY A 375 2.11 -21.74 22.13
N LEU A 376 2.12 -21.79 20.80
CA LEU A 376 2.48 -22.99 20.03
C LEU A 376 3.92 -23.00 19.52
N LEU A 377 4.50 -21.82 19.24
CA LEU A 377 5.85 -21.66 18.70
C LEU A 377 6.72 -20.87 19.67
N LEU A 378 7.69 -21.53 20.31
CA LEU A 378 8.59 -20.91 21.28
C LEU A 378 9.90 -20.43 20.62
N VAL A 379 10.22 -19.15 20.77
CA VAL A 379 11.42 -18.52 20.22
C VAL A 379 12.06 -17.57 21.22
N GLY A 380 13.30 -17.17 20.97
CA GLY A 380 13.98 -16.18 21.80
C GLY A 380 14.74 -15.12 21.00
N GLY A 381 15.05 -14.04 21.70
CA GLY A 381 15.88 -12.94 21.23
C GLY A 381 16.77 -12.46 22.38
N ALA A 382 18.04 -12.20 22.08
CA ALA A 382 18.98 -11.61 23.03
C ALA A 382 19.63 -10.35 22.48
N ASP A 383 19.77 -9.38 23.38
CA ASP A 383 20.52 -8.16 23.19
C ASP A 383 21.79 -8.19 24.06
N VAL A 384 22.92 -7.82 23.46
CA VAL A 384 24.25 -7.95 24.07
C VAL A 384 24.71 -6.58 24.52
N GLN A 385 24.96 -6.42 25.82
CA GLN A 385 25.46 -5.18 26.39
C GLN A 385 26.90 -5.36 26.91
N LYS A 386 27.52 -4.29 27.43
CA LYS A 386 28.89 -4.38 27.94
C LYS A 386 29.03 -5.28 29.16
N ASP A 387 28.06 -5.22 30.07
CA ASP A 387 28.12 -5.81 31.41
C ASP A 387 27.09 -6.93 31.64
N ARG A 388 26.31 -7.28 30.60
CA ARG A 388 25.27 -8.31 30.66
C ARG A 388 24.79 -8.73 29.27
N ILE A 389 24.03 -9.81 29.23
CA ILE A 389 23.21 -10.22 28.08
C ILE A 389 21.76 -10.28 28.55
N GLU A 390 20.87 -9.53 27.91
CA GLU A 390 19.44 -9.59 28.19
C GLU A 390 18.78 -10.51 27.15
N ALA A 391 17.97 -11.47 27.61
CA ALA A 391 17.34 -12.47 26.75
C ALA A 391 15.86 -12.62 27.10
N SER A 392 14.99 -12.48 26.10
CA SER A 392 13.55 -12.75 26.23
C SER A 392 13.14 -13.98 25.45
N VAL A 393 12.25 -14.77 26.05
CA VAL A 393 11.57 -15.91 25.44
C VAL A 393 10.12 -15.54 25.19
N TRP A 394 9.67 -15.74 23.96
CA TRP A 394 8.33 -15.41 23.50
C TRP A 394 7.68 -16.63 22.85
N ALA A 395 6.40 -16.83 23.14
CA ALA A 395 5.58 -17.83 22.47
C ALA A 395 4.65 -17.15 21.46
N PHE A 396 4.46 -17.77 20.29
CA PHE A 396 3.54 -17.30 19.25
C PHE A 396 2.47 -18.35 18.95
N GLY A 397 1.25 -17.89 18.75
CA GLY A 397 0.07 -18.69 18.48
C GLY A 397 -0.66 -18.31 17.20
N ARG A 398 -1.86 -18.84 17.05
CA ARG A 398 -2.75 -18.55 15.92
C ARG A 398 -2.99 -17.03 15.79
N GLY A 399 -3.13 -16.56 14.56
CA GLY A 399 -3.33 -15.13 14.30
C GLY A 399 -2.18 -14.22 14.75
N LYS A 400 -0.98 -14.77 15.01
CA LYS A 400 0.21 -14.06 15.55
C LYS A 400 0.01 -13.47 16.94
N GLU A 401 -0.97 -13.96 17.69
CA GLU A 401 -1.06 -13.72 19.13
C GLU A 401 0.25 -14.18 19.81
N CYS A 402 0.73 -13.43 20.80
CA CYS A 402 2.02 -13.72 21.41
C CYS A 402 2.07 -13.45 22.92
N TRP A 403 2.88 -14.23 23.62
CA TRP A 403 3.04 -14.21 25.07
C TRP A 403 4.51 -14.02 25.42
N LEU A 404 4.77 -13.08 26.33
CA LEU A 404 6.07 -13.02 27.00
C LEU A 404 6.15 -14.16 28.02
N VAL A 405 6.97 -15.16 27.75
CA VAL A 405 7.12 -16.31 28.65
C VAL A 405 8.08 -15.97 29.77
N GLU A 406 9.25 -15.42 29.41
CA GLU A 406 10.30 -15.13 30.38
C GLU A 406 11.26 -14.07 29.85
N HIS A 407 11.84 -13.29 30.74
CA HIS A 407 12.96 -12.39 30.45
C HIS A 407 14.05 -12.57 31.51
N ARG A 408 15.30 -12.78 31.06
CA ARG A 408 16.46 -13.00 31.94
C ARG A 408 17.55 -11.99 31.64
N VAL A 409 18.13 -11.46 32.71
CA VAL A 409 19.32 -10.62 32.67
C VAL A 409 20.52 -11.43 33.14
N LEU A 410 21.37 -11.84 32.19
CA LEU A 410 22.58 -12.63 32.46
C LEU A 410 23.74 -11.66 32.75
N MET A 411 24.00 -11.42 34.03
CA MET A 411 25.05 -10.48 34.45
C MET A 411 26.45 -11.02 34.18
N GLY A 412 27.31 -10.19 33.58
CA GLY A 412 28.71 -10.49 33.34
C GLY A 412 29.32 -9.71 32.18
N ASP A 413 30.62 -9.41 32.30
CA ASP A 413 31.41 -8.78 31.24
C ASP A 413 31.41 -9.64 29.97
N THR A 414 30.88 -9.10 28.86
CA THR A 414 30.73 -9.83 27.59
C THR A 414 32.04 -10.08 26.87
N ALA A 415 33.14 -9.50 27.34
CA ALA A 415 34.50 -9.89 26.94
C ALA A 415 34.95 -11.23 27.57
N ARG A 416 34.21 -11.77 28.55
CA ARG A 416 34.55 -13.00 29.28
C ARG A 416 33.56 -14.12 28.97
N ASP A 417 34.09 -15.34 28.94
CA ASP A 417 33.34 -16.56 28.59
C ASP A 417 32.22 -16.93 29.58
N ALA A 418 32.25 -16.43 30.82
CA ALA A 418 31.31 -16.81 31.86
C ALA A 418 29.85 -16.46 31.52
N VAL A 419 29.58 -15.28 30.96
CA VAL A 419 28.22 -14.86 30.58
C VAL A 419 27.70 -15.62 29.36
N TRP A 420 28.59 -15.92 28.41
CA TRP A 420 28.28 -16.73 27.24
C TRP A 420 27.94 -18.18 27.60
N LYS A 421 28.61 -18.77 28.61
CA LYS A 421 28.25 -20.08 29.15
C LYS A 421 26.86 -20.11 29.79
N GLN A 422 26.45 -19.04 30.46
CA GLN A 422 25.09 -18.92 30.99
C GLN A 422 24.05 -18.86 29.86
N LEU A 423 24.33 -18.10 28.80
CA LEU A 423 23.47 -18.07 27.62
C LEU A 423 23.38 -19.45 26.95
N GLN A 424 24.49 -20.17 26.84
CA GLN A 424 24.49 -21.54 26.30
C GLN A 424 23.65 -22.50 27.15
N ALA A 425 23.71 -22.39 28.47
CA ALA A 425 22.88 -23.18 29.37
C ALA A 425 21.39 -22.89 29.13
N MET A 426 21.01 -21.61 29.04
CA MET A 426 19.63 -21.19 28.74
C MET A 426 19.12 -21.74 27.41
N LEU A 427 19.95 -21.78 26.36
CA LEU A 427 19.56 -22.37 25.06
C LEU A 427 19.25 -23.87 25.13
N ALA A 428 19.84 -24.58 26.11
CA ALA A 428 19.62 -26.00 26.33
C ALA A 428 18.40 -26.31 27.21
N GLU A 429 17.80 -25.29 27.84
CA GLU A 429 16.62 -25.44 28.68
C GLU A 429 15.35 -25.71 27.86
N THR A 430 14.31 -26.17 28.57
CA THR A 430 12.95 -26.34 28.04
C THR A 430 11.95 -25.69 28.98
N TRP A 431 10.85 -25.19 28.42
CA TRP A 431 9.77 -24.53 29.15
C TRP A 431 8.55 -25.43 29.21
N THR A 432 7.81 -25.35 30.32
CA THR A 432 6.60 -26.16 30.51
C THR A 432 5.40 -25.44 29.88
N HIS A 433 4.72 -26.10 28.96
CA HIS A 433 3.44 -25.65 28.41
C HIS A 433 2.30 -25.99 29.38
N GLU A 434 1.23 -25.19 29.40
CA GLU A 434 0.05 -25.44 30.26
C GLU A 434 -0.61 -26.80 30.00
N SER A 435 -0.42 -27.40 28.83
CA SER A 435 -0.83 -28.79 28.55
C SER A 435 0.01 -29.85 29.28
N GLY A 436 1.08 -29.45 29.97
CA GLY A 436 2.07 -30.33 30.61
C GLY A 436 3.23 -30.75 29.70
N ALA A 437 3.22 -30.36 28.42
CA ALA A 437 4.30 -30.68 27.48
C ALA A 437 5.55 -29.83 27.74
N SER A 438 6.74 -30.38 27.44
CA SER A 438 8.00 -29.66 27.52
C SER A 438 8.40 -29.12 26.15
N LEU A 439 8.55 -27.80 26.04
CA LEU A 439 8.83 -27.08 24.80
C LEU A 439 10.29 -26.58 24.77
N PRO A 440 11.11 -27.02 23.81
CA PRO A 440 12.40 -26.39 23.55
C PRO A 440 12.23 -25.11 22.71
N LEU A 441 13.23 -24.24 22.74
CA LEU A 441 13.34 -23.17 21.75
C LEU A 441 13.45 -23.74 20.34
N VAL A 442 12.65 -23.23 19.40
CA VAL A 442 12.74 -23.57 17.98
C VAL A 442 13.81 -22.74 17.29
N ARG A 443 13.93 -21.46 17.69
CA ARG A 443 14.91 -20.53 17.13
C ARG A 443 15.25 -19.41 18.11
N PHE A 444 16.47 -18.91 18.03
CA PHE A 444 16.98 -17.88 18.93
C PHE A 444 17.85 -16.86 18.18
N ALA A 445 17.51 -15.58 18.25
CA ALA A 445 18.25 -14.51 17.60
C ALA A 445 19.19 -13.83 18.60
N LEU A 446 20.46 -13.74 18.25
CA LEU A 446 21.48 -13.06 19.05
C LEU A 446 21.94 -11.81 18.30
N ASP A 447 21.76 -10.64 18.90
CA ASP A 447 22.29 -9.41 18.33
C ASP A 447 23.82 -9.42 18.28
N THR A 448 24.34 -8.92 17.17
CA THR A 448 25.78 -8.78 16.93
C THR A 448 26.18 -7.32 16.72
N GLY A 449 25.27 -6.38 17.02
CA GLY A 449 25.51 -4.94 17.02
C GLY A 449 26.58 -4.48 18.02
N PHE A 450 26.71 -5.18 19.15
CA PHE A 450 27.74 -4.97 20.18
C PHE A 450 28.54 -6.26 20.43
N ALA A 451 29.79 -6.13 20.93
CA ALA A 451 30.71 -7.26 21.16
C ALA A 451 30.73 -8.27 19.98
N THR A 452 30.82 -7.73 18.75
CA THR A 452 30.54 -8.47 17.51
C THR A 452 31.42 -9.71 17.34
N GLN A 453 32.71 -9.64 17.71
CA GLN A 453 33.64 -10.77 17.55
C GLN A 453 33.37 -11.88 18.56
N GLU A 454 33.04 -11.51 19.79
CA GLU A 454 32.67 -12.42 20.87
C GLU A 454 31.34 -13.12 20.56
N ALA A 455 30.34 -12.37 20.11
CA ALA A 455 29.06 -12.93 19.65
C ALA A 455 29.25 -13.90 18.46
N TYR A 456 30.11 -13.55 17.49
CA TYR A 456 30.45 -14.45 16.39
C TYR A 456 31.20 -15.69 16.88
N ALA A 457 32.15 -15.54 17.81
CA ALA A 457 32.88 -16.66 18.39
C ALA A 457 31.91 -17.62 19.13
N PHE A 458 30.96 -17.06 19.88
CA PHE A 458 29.92 -17.83 20.56
C PHE A 458 29.05 -18.61 19.59
N VAL A 459 28.49 -17.96 18.55
CA VAL A 459 27.64 -18.64 17.54
C VAL A 459 28.42 -19.76 16.84
N ARG A 460 29.72 -19.54 16.58
CA ARG A 460 30.60 -20.55 15.98
C ARG A 460 30.87 -21.73 16.91
N ALA A 461 31.08 -21.47 18.19
CA ALA A 461 31.38 -22.48 19.20
C ALA A 461 30.15 -23.30 19.58
N CYS A 462 28.98 -22.65 19.69
CA CYS A 462 27.72 -23.25 20.10
C CYS A 462 27.27 -24.36 19.12
N ARG A 463 27.51 -24.17 17.81
CA ARG A 463 27.11 -25.11 16.72
C ARG A 463 25.63 -25.53 16.75
N ASP A 464 24.79 -24.78 17.44
CA ASP A 464 23.36 -25.00 17.51
C ASP A 464 22.67 -24.34 16.32
N SER A 465 21.96 -25.13 15.51
CA SER A 465 21.26 -24.65 14.32
C SER A 465 20.11 -23.69 14.63
N ARG A 466 19.66 -23.63 15.89
CA ARG A 466 18.59 -22.73 16.35
C ARG A 466 19.08 -21.30 16.51
N VAL A 467 20.37 -21.11 16.80
CA VAL A 467 20.95 -19.78 17.05
C VAL A 467 21.25 -19.08 15.74
N MET A 468 20.76 -17.85 15.61
CA MET A 468 21.00 -17.00 14.46
C MET A 468 21.63 -15.68 14.88
N ALA A 469 22.77 -15.35 14.26
CA ALA A 469 23.38 -14.03 14.40
C ALA A 469 22.54 -13.02 13.61
N VAL A 470 22.06 -11.98 14.28
CA VAL A 470 21.27 -10.91 13.66
C VAL A 470 21.96 -9.57 13.79
N LYS A 471 21.56 -8.65 12.92
CA LYS A 471 21.95 -7.24 13.00
C LYS A 471 20.77 -6.36 12.61
N GLY A 472 20.40 -5.43 13.49
CA GLY A 472 19.38 -4.44 13.21
C GLY A 472 19.76 -3.51 12.05
N VAL A 473 18.82 -3.24 11.15
CA VAL A 473 18.92 -2.23 10.09
C VAL A 473 17.68 -1.34 10.10
N ALA A 474 17.88 -0.05 9.82
CA ALA A 474 16.80 0.94 9.88
C ALA A 474 15.76 0.77 8.76
N ARG A 475 16.18 0.28 7.58
CA ARG A 475 15.33 0.10 6.39
C ARG A 475 15.61 -1.23 5.71
N GLY A 476 14.56 -1.83 5.16
CA GLY A 476 14.64 -3.08 4.41
C GLY A 476 13.27 -3.47 3.84
N ALA A 477 13.26 -4.27 2.78
CA ALA A 477 12.04 -4.69 2.08
C ALA A 477 11.26 -5.80 2.81
N ALA A 478 11.86 -6.45 3.81
CA ALA A 478 11.26 -7.51 4.60
C ALA A 478 11.74 -7.43 6.06
N LEU A 479 10.98 -8.03 6.98
CA LEU A 479 11.33 -8.09 8.40
C LEU A 479 12.70 -8.75 8.63
N ILE A 480 12.96 -9.87 7.94
CA ILE A 480 14.25 -10.54 7.93
C ILE A 480 14.81 -10.60 6.51
N GLY A 481 16.00 -10.05 6.30
CA GLY A 481 16.68 -10.03 5.01
C GLY A 481 17.48 -11.31 4.73
N THR A 482 18.04 -11.38 3.53
CA THR A 482 18.85 -12.52 3.10
C THR A 482 20.14 -12.62 3.93
N PRO A 483 20.48 -13.81 4.46
CA PRO A 483 21.68 -13.97 5.27
C PRO A 483 22.96 -13.67 4.48
N THR A 484 23.83 -12.84 5.05
CA THR A 484 25.12 -12.48 4.46
C THR A 484 26.26 -13.21 5.17
N ALA A 485 27.15 -13.84 4.39
CA ALA A 485 28.35 -14.48 4.94
C ALA A 485 29.39 -13.42 5.32
N VAL A 486 29.84 -13.46 6.58
CA VAL A 486 30.77 -12.45 7.15
C VAL A 486 32.21 -12.95 7.19
N ASP A 487 32.43 -14.27 7.26
CA ASP A 487 33.79 -14.82 7.29
C ASP A 487 34.45 -14.79 5.89
N ILE A 488 35.67 -14.24 5.83
CA ILE A 488 36.48 -14.09 4.61
C ILE A 488 37.80 -14.86 4.82
N THR A 489 38.26 -15.63 3.83
CA THR A 489 39.59 -16.25 3.87
C THR A 489 40.71 -15.20 3.73
N GLN A 490 41.95 -15.53 4.09
CA GLN A 490 43.13 -14.67 3.86
C GLN A 490 43.29 -14.21 2.39
N GLY A 491 42.67 -14.92 1.43
CA GLY A 491 42.63 -14.56 0.00
C GLY A 491 41.36 -13.82 -0.45
N GLY A 492 40.59 -13.22 0.45
CA GLY A 492 39.42 -12.38 0.12
C GLY A 492 38.16 -13.14 -0.30
N LYS A 493 38.14 -14.49 -0.25
CA LYS A 493 36.97 -15.30 -0.62
C LYS A 493 36.08 -15.55 0.59
N LYS A 494 34.77 -15.30 0.45
CA LYS A 494 33.78 -15.58 1.50
C LYS A 494 33.73 -17.09 1.80
N LEU A 495 33.81 -17.46 3.07
CA LEU A 495 33.73 -18.85 3.52
C LEU A 495 32.29 -19.37 3.37
N ARG A 496 32.11 -20.39 2.52
CA ARG A 496 30.78 -20.96 2.19
C ARG A 496 30.07 -21.61 3.40
N ARG A 497 30.83 -22.00 4.43
CA ARG A 497 30.35 -22.50 5.73
C ARG A 497 30.62 -21.53 6.89
N GLY A 498 30.95 -20.27 6.58
CA GLY A 498 31.18 -19.23 7.58
C GLY A 498 29.87 -18.76 8.24
N ILE A 499 30.01 -17.95 9.28
CA ILE A 499 28.88 -17.34 9.99
C ILE A 499 28.05 -16.50 9.01
N LYS A 500 26.74 -16.69 9.10
CA LYS A 500 25.74 -15.94 8.34
C LYS A 500 25.02 -14.99 9.28
N VAL A 501 25.02 -13.70 8.94
CA VAL A 501 24.29 -12.67 9.68
C VAL A 501 23.04 -12.28 8.93
N PHE A 502 21.91 -12.28 9.63
CA PHE A 502 20.62 -11.88 9.09
C PHE A 502 20.35 -10.41 9.43
N SER A 503 20.03 -9.60 8.42
CA SER A 503 19.58 -8.23 8.66
C SER A 503 18.14 -8.23 9.14
N VAL A 504 17.86 -7.56 10.26
CA VAL A 504 16.51 -7.42 10.82
C VAL A 504 16.05 -5.99 10.64
N THR A 505 14.95 -5.77 9.92
CA THR A 505 14.37 -4.44 9.73
C THR A 505 13.62 -4.04 11.00
N VAL A 506 14.33 -3.41 11.94
CA VAL A 506 13.83 -3.19 13.31
C VAL A 506 12.57 -2.34 13.35
N GLY A 507 12.45 -1.36 12.45
CA GLY A 507 11.29 -0.47 12.41
C GLY A 507 9.97 -1.18 12.07
N MET A 508 10.01 -2.25 11.26
CA MET A 508 8.82 -3.05 10.95
C MET A 508 8.32 -3.81 12.18
N ALA A 509 9.24 -4.45 12.92
CA ALA A 509 8.90 -5.18 14.14
C ALA A 509 8.41 -4.25 15.26
N LYS A 510 9.05 -3.08 15.43
CA LYS A 510 8.64 -2.08 16.43
C LYS A 510 7.23 -1.55 16.14
N LEU A 511 6.93 -1.24 14.88
CA LEU A 511 5.60 -0.78 14.47
C LEU A 511 4.54 -1.87 14.66
N GLU A 512 4.83 -3.11 14.25
CA GLU A 512 3.94 -4.28 14.46
C GLU A 512 3.64 -4.46 15.95
N LEU A 513 4.67 -4.48 16.80
CA LEU A 513 4.52 -4.61 18.25
C LEU A 513 3.67 -3.49 18.83
N TYR A 514 3.92 -2.23 18.46
CA TYR A 514 3.24 -1.08 19.07
C TYR A 514 1.77 -1.05 18.69
N ASN A 515 1.44 -1.38 17.44
CA ASN A 515 0.06 -1.54 17.00
C ASN A 515 -0.65 -2.69 17.72
N ASN A 516 0.08 -3.77 17.98
CA ASN A 516 -0.43 -4.92 18.72
C ASN A 516 -0.61 -4.64 20.22
N LEU A 517 0.30 -3.91 20.85
CA LEU A 517 0.23 -3.50 22.26
C LEU A 517 -0.95 -2.59 22.54
N ARG A 518 -1.48 -1.86 21.55
CA ARG A 518 -2.66 -0.99 21.73
C ARG A 518 -3.99 -1.71 21.67
N LYS A 519 -4.01 -2.98 21.22
CA LYS A 519 -5.24 -3.74 21.07
C LYS A 519 -5.88 -4.00 22.45
N ALA A 520 -7.20 -3.95 22.49
CA ALA A 520 -7.99 -4.37 23.63
C ALA A 520 -8.60 -5.74 23.36
N ALA A 521 -8.88 -6.48 24.42
CA ALA A 521 -9.66 -7.70 24.32
C ALA A 521 -11.15 -7.35 24.22
N ASP A 522 -11.87 -8.00 23.32
CA ASP A 522 -13.31 -7.83 23.17
C ASP A 522 -14.04 -8.91 23.96
N VAL A 523 -15.24 -8.62 24.45
CA VAL A 523 -16.14 -9.62 25.02
C VAL A 523 -17.20 -9.95 23.98
N GLN A 524 -17.43 -11.24 23.73
CA GLN A 524 -18.47 -11.67 22.78
C GLN A 524 -19.87 -11.29 23.26
N GLU A 525 -20.87 -11.44 22.38
CA GLU A 525 -22.29 -11.15 22.68
C GLU A 525 -22.83 -11.96 23.88
N ASP A 526 -22.17 -13.06 24.23
CA ASP A 526 -22.49 -13.86 25.42
C ASP A 526 -22.09 -13.18 26.75
N GLY A 527 -21.35 -12.08 26.70
CA GLY A 527 -20.90 -11.32 27.87
C GLY A 527 -19.85 -12.02 28.73
N VAL A 528 -19.36 -13.19 28.33
CA VAL A 528 -18.49 -14.07 29.14
C VAL A 528 -17.22 -14.47 28.40
N THR A 529 -17.31 -14.73 27.10
CA THR A 529 -16.16 -15.21 26.32
C THR A 529 -15.32 -14.03 25.85
N VAL A 530 -14.11 -13.92 26.40
CA VAL A 530 -13.11 -12.96 25.93
C VAL A 530 -12.52 -13.44 24.61
N LYS A 531 -12.53 -12.57 23.60
CA LYS A 531 -11.92 -12.78 22.30
C LYS A 531 -10.78 -11.81 22.11
N TYR A 532 -9.57 -12.34 21.95
CA TYR A 532 -8.40 -11.54 21.65
C TYR A 532 -8.31 -11.31 20.13
N PRO A 533 -8.05 -10.07 19.68
CA PRO A 533 -7.84 -9.79 18.27
C PRO A 533 -6.53 -10.41 17.77
N ALA A 534 -6.44 -10.71 16.48
CA ALA A 534 -5.22 -11.22 15.87
C ALA A 534 -4.02 -10.31 16.18
N GLY A 535 -2.90 -10.89 16.62
CA GLY A 535 -1.70 -10.17 17.01
C GLY A 535 -1.74 -9.60 18.43
N PHE A 536 -2.68 -9.98 19.28
CA PHE A 536 -2.71 -9.50 20.67
C PHE A 536 -1.42 -9.90 21.44
N VAL A 537 -0.99 -9.03 22.36
CA VAL A 537 0.25 -9.20 23.13
C VAL A 537 -0.09 -9.37 24.61
N HIS A 538 0.14 -10.59 25.09
CA HIS A 538 -0.05 -10.98 26.47
C HIS A 538 1.23 -10.76 27.27
N LEU A 539 1.09 -10.13 28.43
CA LEU A 539 2.20 -9.85 29.34
C LEU A 539 1.86 -10.46 30.70
N PRO A 540 2.75 -11.24 31.34
CA PRO A 540 2.53 -11.69 32.71
C PRO A 540 2.75 -10.53 33.67
N LYS A 541 2.67 -10.76 34.98
CA LYS A 541 3.00 -9.79 36.04
C LYS A 541 4.50 -9.40 36.12
N VAL A 542 5.13 -9.11 34.98
CA VAL A 542 6.47 -8.50 34.88
C VAL A 542 6.48 -7.09 35.47
N ASP A 543 7.62 -6.62 35.95
CA ASP A 543 7.72 -5.31 36.59
C ASP A 543 7.45 -4.12 35.64
N ALA A 544 7.30 -2.94 36.25
CA ALA A 544 7.06 -1.70 35.52
C ALA A 544 8.24 -1.27 34.63
N GLU A 545 9.47 -1.59 35.04
CA GLU A 545 10.67 -1.22 34.31
C GLU A 545 10.73 -1.97 32.96
N TYR A 546 10.38 -3.26 32.94
CA TYR A 546 10.29 -4.06 31.72
C TYR A 546 9.28 -3.48 30.72
N VAL A 547 8.06 -3.16 31.18
CA VAL A 547 7.01 -2.61 30.31
C VAL A 547 7.41 -1.23 29.79
N GLN A 548 8.05 -0.41 30.63
CA GLN A 548 8.59 0.88 30.20
C GLN A 548 9.70 0.73 29.16
N GLN A 549 10.56 -0.28 29.26
CA GLN A 549 11.57 -0.58 28.26
C GLN A 549 10.96 -1.10 26.95
N LEU A 550 9.90 -1.90 27.02
CA LEU A 550 9.14 -2.36 25.87
C LEU A 550 8.53 -1.18 25.07
N CYS A 551 8.23 -0.08 25.76
CA CYS A 551 7.69 1.17 25.19
C CYS A 551 8.73 2.31 25.15
N ALA A 552 10.04 2.01 25.17
CA ALA A 552 11.09 3.02 25.36
C ALA A 552 11.41 3.89 24.14
N GLU A 553 10.83 3.61 22.97
CA GLU A 553 11.09 4.34 21.74
C GLU A 553 9.82 4.96 21.17
N GLN A 554 9.98 6.01 20.38
CA GLN A 554 8.89 6.65 19.67
C GLN A 554 9.30 6.89 18.22
N LEU A 555 8.38 6.70 17.29
CA LEU A 555 8.63 7.04 15.90
C LEU A 555 8.48 8.56 15.73
N VAL A 556 9.60 9.26 15.55
CA VAL A 556 9.64 10.71 15.42
C VAL A 556 9.93 11.09 13.96
N THR A 557 9.26 12.14 13.49
CA THR A 557 9.52 12.72 12.17
C THR A 557 10.50 13.87 12.32
N ARG A 558 11.71 13.71 11.79
CA ARG A 558 12.75 14.73 11.77
C ARG A 558 12.97 15.24 10.35
N ARG A 559 13.24 16.52 10.20
CA ARG A 559 13.65 17.08 8.91
C ARG A 559 15.14 16.84 8.69
N ASP A 560 15.50 16.32 7.53
CA ASP A 560 16.90 16.19 7.13
C ASP A 560 17.52 17.55 6.75
N ARG A 561 18.82 17.55 6.42
CA ARG A 561 19.53 18.77 6.04
C ARG A 561 18.97 19.44 4.77
N ASN A 562 18.22 18.69 3.97
CA ASN A 562 17.61 19.14 2.72
C ASN A 562 16.11 19.48 2.91
N GLY A 563 15.58 19.40 4.14
CA GLY A 563 14.20 19.71 4.47
C GLY A 563 13.19 18.57 4.25
N PHE A 564 13.63 17.37 3.87
CA PHE A 564 12.75 16.20 3.74
C PHE A 564 12.41 15.63 5.11
N ALA A 565 11.15 15.24 5.30
CA ALA A 565 10.71 14.54 6.50
C ALA A 565 11.24 13.11 6.49
N ILE A 566 12.26 12.82 7.30
CA ILE A 566 12.78 11.48 7.57
C ILE A 566 12.19 11.00 8.89
N ARG A 567 11.59 9.80 8.88
CA ARG A 567 11.12 9.14 10.11
C ARG A 567 12.24 8.31 10.71
N GLU A 568 12.50 8.52 11.99
CA GLU A 568 13.47 7.77 12.77
C GLU A 568 12.87 7.34 14.10
N TRP A 569 13.12 6.09 14.51
CA TRP A 569 12.79 5.64 15.85
C TRP A 569 13.77 6.31 16.82
N GLN A 570 13.24 7.11 17.72
CA GLN A 570 14.01 7.83 18.72
C GLN A 570 13.83 7.16 20.08
N LYS A 571 14.96 6.92 20.75
CA LYS A 571 14.98 6.43 22.12
C LYS A 571 14.54 7.54 23.06
N MET A 572 13.48 7.29 23.82
CA MET A 572 12.91 8.21 24.81
C MET A 572 13.44 7.95 26.21
N ARG A 573 14.02 6.77 26.45
CA ARG A 573 14.65 6.35 27.71
C ARG A 573 16.07 5.89 27.49
N GLU A 574 16.86 5.81 28.55
CA GLU A 574 18.22 5.27 28.46
C GLU A 574 18.24 3.75 28.20
N ARG A 575 17.22 3.02 28.67
CA ARG A 575 17.08 1.56 28.54
C ARG A 575 15.94 1.18 27.60
N ASN A 576 16.15 0.20 26.73
CA ASN A 576 15.21 -0.30 25.71
C ASN A 576 15.41 -1.79 25.38
N GLU A 577 16.17 -2.50 26.20
CA GLU A 577 16.64 -3.86 25.91
C GLU A 577 15.47 -4.84 25.78
N ALA A 578 14.39 -4.67 26.55
CA ALA A 578 13.15 -5.44 26.42
C ALA A 578 12.51 -5.34 25.02
N LEU A 579 12.52 -4.13 24.43
CA LEU A 579 12.00 -3.88 23.08
C LEU A 579 12.88 -4.56 22.02
N ASP A 580 14.19 -4.41 22.13
CA ASP A 580 15.12 -5.01 21.17
C ASP A 580 15.10 -6.54 21.27
N CYS A 581 14.99 -7.11 22.48
CA CYS A 581 14.78 -8.56 22.68
C CYS A 581 13.51 -9.06 21.99
N TYR A 582 12.37 -8.32 22.08
CA TYR A 582 11.16 -8.67 21.34
C TYR A 582 11.39 -8.62 19.82
N VAL A 583 12.02 -7.56 19.31
CA VAL A 583 12.29 -7.40 17.87
C VAL A 583 13.05 -8.60 17.32
N TYR A 584 14.07 -9.05 18.07
CA TYR A 584 14.86 -10.22 17.68
C TYR A 584 14.09 -11.53 17.85
N ALA A 585 13.28 -11.68 18.90
CA ALA A 585 12.38 -12.84 19.03
C ALA A 585 11.36 -12.91 17.88
N ARG A 586 10.79 -11.78 17.47
CA ARG A 586 9.86 -11.69 16.33
C ARG A 586 10.54 -12.04 15.00
N ALA A 587 11.80 -11.64 14.83
CA ALA A 587 12.63 -12.07 13.70
C ALA A 587 12.91 -13.58 13.72
N SER A 588 13.21 -14.16 14.88
CA SER A 588 13.35 -15.61 15.07
C SER A 588 12.08 -16.35 14.67
N ALA A 589 10.91 -15.87 15.08
CA ALA A 589 9.61 -16.45 14.71
C ALA A 589 9.36 -16.39 13.20
N SER A 590 9.61 -15.22 12.58
CA SER A 590 9.49 -15.06 11.13
C SER A 590 10.37 -16.05 10.38
N ALA A 591 11.61 -16.18 10.83
CA ALA A 591 12.57 -17.08 10.22
C ALA A 591 12.18 -18.55 10.41
N ALA A 592 11.59 -18.92 11.55
CA ALA A 592 11.01 -20.24 11.81
C ALA A 592 9.77 -20.53 10.95
N GLY A 593 9.22 -19.51 10.28
CA GLY A 593 8.15 -19.64 9.30
C GLY A 593 6.82 -19.05 9.72
N LEU A 594 6.73 -18.36 10.87
CA LEU A 594 5.47 -17.81 11.42
C LEU A 594 4.62 -17.08 10.37
N ASP A 595 5.25 -16.23 9.55
CA ASP A 595 4.56 -15.41 8.52
C ASP A 595 4.01 -16.23 7.33
N ARG A 596 4.36 -17.52 7.23
CA ARG A 596 3.92 -18.46 6.19
C ARG A 596 3.13 -19.64 6.77
N PHE A 597 2.80 -19.61 8.06
CA PHE A 597 2.04 -20.69 8.67
C PHE A 597 0.61 -20.69 8.14
N GLU A 598 0.13 -21.89 7.87
CA GLU A 598 -1.21 -22.18 7.37
C GLU A 598 -1.88 -23.07 8.43
N GLU A 599 -3.18 -23.31 8.31
CA GLU A 599 -3.94 -24.13 9.26
C GLU A 599 -3.28 -25.49 9.56
N ARG A 600 -2.71 -26.14 8.55
CA ARG A 600 -1.97 -27.42 8.71
C ARG A 600 -0.76 -27.32 9.64
N HIS A 601 -0.05 -26.19 9.61
CA HIS A 601 1.15 -25.98 10.42
C HIS A 601 0.78 -25.79 11.89
N TRP A 602 -0.29 -25.03 12.16
CA TRP A 602 -0.81 -24.84 13.51
C TRP A 602 -1.32 -26.14 14.11
N ARG A 603 -2.09 -26.93 13.33
CA ARG A 603 -2.58 -28.24 13.77
C ARG A 603 -1.47 -29.22 14.10
N GLU A 604 -0.36 -29.20 13.36
CA GLU A 604 0.77 -30.08 13.65
C GLU A 604 1.45 -29.69 14.97
N LEU A 605 1.61 -28.40 15.28
CA LEU A 605 2.12 -27.94 16.57
C LEU A 605 1.18 -28.30 17.73
N GLU A 606 -0.13 -28.10 17.55
CA GLU A 606 -1.15 -28.50 18.53
C GLU A 606 -1.13 -30.00 18.81
N LYS A 607 -0.98 -30.81 17.75
CA LYS A 607 -0.87 -32.27 17.85
C LYS A 607 0.38 -32.70 18.61
N GLN A 608 1.52 -32.03 18.40
CA GLN A 608 2.75 -32.29 19.15
C GLN A 608 2.59 -31.95 20.64
N LEU A 609 1.71 -31.01 20.98
CA LEU A 609 1.38 -30.60 22.33
C LEU A 609 0.26 -31.42 22.99
N GLY A 610 -0.33 -32.38 22.27
CA GLY A 610 -1.42 -33.22 22.75
C GLY A 610 -2.77 -32.50 22.88
N LEU A 611 -2.94 -31.35 22.22
CA LEU A 611 -4.18 -30.57 22.25
C LEU A 611 -5.23 -31.23 21.33
N ALA A 612 -6.45 -31.38 21.83
CA ALA A 612 -7.56 -31.95 21.06
C ALA A 612 -7.98 -30.98 19.94
N PRO A 613 -8.34 -31.47 18.73
CA PRO A 613 -8.85 -30.61 17.69
C PRO A 613 -10.15 -29.92 18.16
N PRO A 614 -10.41 -28.66 17.77
CA PRO A 614 -11.70 -28.04 18.03
C PRO A 614 -12.82 -28.90 17.42
N PRO A 615 -14.02 -28.92 18.03
CA PRO A 615 -15.14 -29.66 17.47
C PRO A 615 -15.36 -29.22 16.03
N GLU A 616 -15.51 -30.18 15.11
CA GLU A 616 -15.88 -29.88 13.73
C GLU A 616 -17.13 -28.97 13.77
N PRO A 617 -17.17 -27.88 12.99
CA PRO A 617 -18.38 -27.09 12.89
C PRO A 617 -19.49 -28.06 12.45
N VAL A 618 -20.50 -28.21 13.31
CA VAL A 618 -21.71 -28.96 12.98
C VAL A 618 -22.19 -28.38 11.66
N ALA A 619 -22.11 -29.17 10.59
CA ALA A 619 -22.71 -28.82 9.33
C ALA A 619 -24.20 -28.66 9.61
N ILE A 620 -24.66 -27.43 9.82
CA ILE A 620 -26.08 -27.12 9.83
C ILE A 620 -26.56 -27.55 8.45
N PRO A 621 -27.47 -28.54 8.34
CA PRO A 621 -28.05 -28.88 7.06
C PRO A 621 -28.68 -27.61 6.53
N THR A 622 -28.09 -27.04 5.49
CA THR A 622 -28.74 -25.96 4.78
C THR A 622 -29.95 -26.61 4.14
N GLU A 623 -31.14 -26.40 4.70
CA GLU A 623 -32.39 -26.67 3.99
C GLU A 623 -32.39 -25.75 2.77
N ILE A 624 -31.82 -26.27 1.67
CA ILE A 624 -32.05 -25.74 0.36
C ILE A 624 -33.53 -26.02 0.10
N LEU A 625 -34.37 -25.00 0.26
CA LEU A 625 -35.70 -24.95 -0.35
C LEU A 625 -35.50 -25.00 -1.86
N ALA A 626 -35.36 -26.23 -2.36
CA ALA A 626 -35.39 -26.54 -3.77
C ALA A 626 -36.77 -26.18 -4.31
N THR A 627 -36.85 -25.11 -5.07
CA THR A 627 -37.95 -24.91 -6.02
C THR A 627 -37.81 -25.99 -7.10
N PRO A 628 -38.90 -26.63 -7.56
CA PRO A 628 -38.81 -27.87 -8.34
C PRO A 628 -38.14 -27.66 -9.70
N SER A 629 -37.12 -28.45 -9.98
CA SER A 629 -36.46 -28.57 -11.27
C SER A 629 -37.39 -29.19 -12.32
N GLY A 630 -37.65 -28.47 -13.40
CA GLY A 630 -38.01 -29.08 -14.69
C GLY A 630 -36.81 -29.86 -15.21
N GLY A 631 -36.97 -31.17 -15.37
CA GLY A 631 -35.89 -32.09 -15.70
C GLY A 631 -35.43 -32.03 -17.16
N LEU A 632 -34.14 -32.28 -17.36
CA LEU A 632 -33.61 -32.86 -18.59
C LEU A 632 -32.68 -34.02 -18.23
N VAL A 633 -32.95 -35.13 -18.90
CA VAL A 633 -32.45 -36.49 -18.69
C VAL A 633 -30.97 -36.60 -19.03
N ILE A 634 -30.19 -37.22 -18.14
CA ILE A 634 -28.82 -37.67 -18.40
C ILE A 634 -28.89 -38.97 -19.21
N SER A 635 -28.18 -39.04 -20.33
CA SER A 635 -27.93 -40.30 -21.05
C SER A 635 -26.53 -40.83 -20.73
N ASP A 636 -26.48 -42.13 -20.53
CA ASP A 636 -25.33 -42.91 -20.08
C ASP A 636 -24.11 -42.89 -21.03
N GLY A 637 -22.95 -43.06 -20.41
CA GLY A 637 -21.64 -42.86 -21.02
C GLY A 637 -21.20 -43.90 -22.07
N ARG A 638 -20.22 -43.47 -22.87
CA ARG A 638 -19.37 -44.35 -23.69
C ARG A 638 -17.91 -43.92 -23.55
N ARG A 639 -17.07 -44.87 -23.09
CA ARG A 639 -15.60 -44.81 -23.16
C ARG A 639 -15.15 -44.62 -24.61
N VAL A 640 -14.30 -43.63 -24.88
CA VAL A 640 -13.54 -43.54 -26.14
C VAL A 640 -12.07 -43.27 -25.85
N ALA A 641 -11.24 -44.03 -26.56
CA ALA A 641 -9.81 -44.19 -26.41
C ALA A 641 -8.96 -42.94 -26.70
N ARG A 642 -7.77 -42.91 -26.11
CA ARG A 642 -6.66 -41.96 -26.38
C ARG A 642 -6.40 -41.84 -27.88
N ARG A 643 -6.44 -40.61 -28.40
CA ARG A 643 -5.95 -40.27 -29.74
C ARG A 643 -4.75 -39.32 -29.62
N VAL A 644 -3.59 -39.81 -30.06
CA VAL A 644 -2.35 -39.06 -30.23
C VAL A 644 -2.52 -38.15 -31.46
N VAL A 645 -2.21 -36.86 -31.33
CA VAL A 645 -2.14 -35.91 -32.46
C VAL A 645 -0.68 -35.59 -32.74
N ARG A 646 -0.21 -35.96 -33.94
CA ARG A 646 1.11 -35.59 -34.49
C ARG A 646 1.05 -34.16 -35.05
N SER A 647 2.12 -33.40 -34.83
CA SER A 647 2.35 -32.05 -35.34
C SER A 647 2.63 -32.02 -36.85
N ARG A 648 2.24 -30.93 -37.53
CA ARG A 648 2.34 -30.72 -38.99
C ARG A 648 3.45 -29.73 -39.41
N TRP A 649 4.60 -29.72 -38.72
CA TRP A 649 5.71 -28.80 -39.00
C TRP A 649 7.05 -29.48 -39.30
N LEU A 650 7.03 -30.67 -39.90
CA LEU A 650 8.18 -31.23 -40.61
C LEU A 650 7.68 -32.01 -41.83
N SER A 651 7.52 -31.30 -42.94
CA SER A 651 7.76 -31.69 -44.35
C SER A 651 7.49 -30.47 -45.21
#